data_AF-A0A1Y4QG02-F1
#
_entry.id   AF-A0A1Y4QG02-F1
#
_cell.length_a   1.000
_cell.length_b   1.000
_cell.length_c   1.000
_cell.angle_alpha   90.00
_cell.angle_beta   90.00
_cell.angle_gamma   90.00
#
_symmetry.space_group_name_H-M   'P 1'
#
loop_
_entity.id
_entity.type
_entity.pdbx_description
1 polymer ?
#
loop_
_entity_poly.entity_id
_entity_poly.type
_entity_poly.pdbx_seq_one_letter_code
_entity_poly.pdbx_strand_id
1 'polypeptide(L)'
;MYYNLIVKKGKRGFKMNGKIKKRLIVSLATISSIASLTAVPTSAFGEYASGDGSNKLNSGITSSTEYQNWYADEWDNKEETDSGKVALTPGENENDLNFAWYSTNFGTPKVRISTNFDMSDAHEVAGEATAIEKTNGFNDYKASNKVSVTDYLQENTTYYYQYTVDDNWSDVYTYQTHSFTDFKAVLVGDPQIGASGSTGEGTENDESIAINTYAWNKTLTTALGEKGIAKDASFILSAGDQIDYSSYGSNGSGELIREQEYAGFLYPKALRSVPLATTIGNHESQVDDYSYHYNNPNASQLGATESGGDYYYSYGDTLFISLNSNNRNVEEHRTLMKEAVASHEDAKWKVVLFHHDIYGSGSPHSDVDGANLRILFAPLMDEFDIDLCLTGHDHSYARTYQILDGKVIETDGVNENGANAYNPEGTLYIAAGSASGSKFYTLNTTKQYYIAERSNNPIPTFSTIDFSSDSLTIKTYDYSGAKYAYDVTLTKDGNVTSIMEAKDDVATIDTTNLTSGSKTRIDAALDNVNKVLDSRDDSEAINTLSKAYDSSINGNNANDPLNYYAYAQGDYANTIGGTTALRQGFSTLLDKTLYQNDTNVAVSADELKAAYNQLVFAKNEVVTNAEFAAVQEQFTQAQETLDKAVIGNDKGEFSEDVVKQYTNIIASLKEKLDEATITKTELTSLQEELTATVNEFVSKANQDDITNQPVKPNQPGSDSSISTGNKINSSVKTGDDLQVGIPLVIAIMSLLGIIGAKVLKRKRIEE
;
A
#
# COMPACT_ATOMS: atom_id res chain seq x y z
N MET A 1 39.71 -7.16 -39.99
CA MET A 1 39.97 -6.69 -41.38
C MET A 1 39.00 -5.55 -41.66
N TYR A 2 39.51 -4.31 -41.80
CA TYR A 2 38.92 -3.08 -42.40
C TYR A 2 37.48 -2.65 -41.97
N TYR A 3 37.17 -1.43 -41.54
CA TYR A 3 37.66 -0.09 -41.93
C TYR A 3 37.37 0.96 -40.82
N ASN A 4 38.30 1.91 -40.64
CA ASN A 4 38.20 3.13 -39.81
C ASN A 4 37.82 4.34 -40.70
N LEU A 5 37.04 5.32 -40.22
CA LEU A 5 37.07 6.71 -40.75
C LEU A 5 36.44 7.80 -39.83
N ILE A 6 37.31 8.53 -39.13
CA ILE A 6 37.47 10.00 -38.98
C ILE A 6 36.26 10.94 -38.65
N VAL A 7 36.32 11.47 -37.42
CA VAL A 7 36.15 12.86 -36.89
C VAL A 7 35.64 14.01 -37.80
N LYS A 8 34.61 14.77 -37.33
CA LYS A 8 34.63 16.25 -37.36
C LYS A 8 33.66 16.94 -36.37
N LYS A 9 34.24 17.84 -35.56
CA LYS A 9 33.60 18.82 -34.66
C LYS A 9 32.82 19.89 -35.42
N GLY A 10 31.72 20.38 -34.84
CA GLY A 10 31.07 21.64 -35.22
C GLY A 10 30.27 22.26 -34.07
N LYS A 11 30.88 23.19 -33.33
CA LYS A 11 30.20 24.14 -32.43
C LYS A 11 29.55 25.25 -33.25
N ARG A 12 28.28 25.59 -32.99
CA ARG A 12 27.71 26.93 -33.22
C ARG A 12 26.78 27.28 -32.06
N GLY A 13 27.07 28.39 -31.40
CA GLY A 13 26.21 28.98 -30.39
C GLY A 13 25.27 30.02 -30.99
N PHE A 14 24.16 30.27 -30.30
CA PHE A 14 23.38 31.50 -30.42
C PHE A 14 22.89 31.92 -29.02
N LYS A 15 23.07 33.20 -28.69
CA LYS A 15 22.68 33.87 -27.43
C LYS A 15 21.31 34.54 -27.58
N MET A 16 20.49 34.52 -26.52
CA MET A 16 19.55 35.59 -26.11
C MET A 16 19.19 35.35 -24.63
N ASN A 17 19.66 36.16 -23.68
CA ASN A 17 19.25 37.49 -23.19
C ASN A 17 18.25 37.40 -22.03
N GLY A 18 18.64 37.99 -20.90
CA GLY A 18 18.01 37.82 -19.60
C GLY A 18 17.22 39.03 -19.13
N LYS A 19 16.33 38.70 -18.17
CA LYS A 19 15.64 39.54 -17.17
C LYS A 19 14.25 40.07 -17.52
N ILE A 20 13.24 39.31 -17.11
CA ILE A 20 12.13 39.72 -16.20
C ILE A 20 11.78 38.48 -15.34
N LYS A 21 12.47 38.25 -14.20
CA LYS A 21 12.00 38.38 -12.81
C LYS A 21 10.77 37.54 -12.39
N LYS A 22 11.07 36.53 -11.55
CA LYS A 22 10.37 36.08 -10.32
C LYS A 22 8.85 35.88 -10.39
N ARG A 23 8.43 34.62 -10.55
CA ARG A 23 7.49 33.84 -9.71
C ARG A 23 7.34 32.44 -10.35
N LEU A 24 7.14 31.40 -9.53
CA LEU A 24 7.12 29.96 -9.82
C LEU A 24 8.51 29.28 -9.94
N ILE A 25 8.97 28.78 -8.79
CA ILE A 25 9.84 27.61 -8.65
C ILE A 25 8.91 26.47 -8.22
N VAL A 26 9.27 25.24 -8.59
CA VAL A 26 8.63 23.92 -8.39
C VAL A 26 7.98 23.37 -9.67
N SER A 27 8.45 22.17 -10.03
CA SER A 27 7.98 21.25 -11.09
C SER A 27 8.44 21.52 -12.54
N LEU A 28 9.60 20.95 -12.95
CA LEU A 28 9.84 20.34 -14.28
C LEU A 28 11.31 19.90 -14.44
N ALA A 29 11.64 18.75 -13.87
CA ALA A 29 12.72 17.85 -14.28
C ALA A 29 12.30 16.49 -13.70
N THR A 30 11.64 15.61 -14.43
CA THR A 30 12.27 14.54 -15.21
C THR A 30 11.24 13.88 -16.15
N ILE A 31 11.20 14.25 -17.43
CA ILE A 31 10.61 13.36 -18.46
C ILE A 31 11.54 13.40 -19.66
N SER A 32 12.44 12.42 -19.75
CA SER A 32 13.17 12.08 -20.97
C SER A 32 13.80 10.69 -20.86
N SER A 33 12.97 9.66 -20.97
CA SER A 33 13.41 8.35 -21.47
C SER A 33 12.43 7.91 -22.56
N ILE A 34 12.82 8.19 -23.80
CA ILE A 34 12.13 7.70 -25.00
C ILE A 34 12.32 6.19 -25.02
N ALA A 35 11.26 5.44 -24.68
CA ALA A 35 11.18 4.01 -24.87
C ALA A 35 11.21 3.70 -26.37
N SER A 36 12.26 3.01 -26.82
CA SER A 36 12.23 2.32 -28.11
C SER A 36 11.29 1.13 -27.98
N LEU A 37 10.03 1.32 -28.37
CA LEU A 37 9.03 0.26 -28.53
C LEU A 37 9.50 -0.74 -29.60
N THR A 38 10.16 -1.81 -29.18
CA THR A 38 10.11 -3.06 -29.92
C THR A 38 8.78 -3.71 -29.57
N ALA A 39 7.90 -3.86 -30.57
CA ALA A 39 6.62 -4.53 -30.42
C ALA A 39 6.83 -5.94 -29.85
N VAL A 40 6.47 -6.13 -28.59
CA VAL A 40 6.34 -7.45 -27.97
C VAL A 40 5.09 -8.08 -28.57
N PRO A 41 5.16 -9.31 -29.10
CA PRO A 41 3.97 -9.98 -29.64
C PRO A 41 2.89 -10.08 -28.55
N THR A 42 1.67 -9.71 -28.91
CA THR A 42 0.46 -9.60 -28.08
C THR A 42 -0.12 -10.96 -27.66
N SER A 43 0.73 -11.87 -27.20
CA SER A 43 0.33 -13.06 -26.45
C SER A 43 0.96 -12.95 -25.07
N ALA A 44 0.32 -12.17 -24.20
CA ALA A 44 0.72 -12.03 -22.80
C ALA A 44 0.84 -13.42 -22.16
N PHE A 45 1.94 -13.61 -21.44
CA PHE A 45 2.42 -14.82 -20.73
C PHE A 45 1.31 -15.86 -20.44
N GLY A 46 1.19 -16.86 -21.32
CA GLY A 46 0.02 -17.75 -21.37
C GLY A 46 -0.16 -18.70 -20.19
N GLU A 47 -1.37 -19.24 -20.05
CA GLU A 47 -1.71 -20.30 -19.11
C GLU A 47 -1.32 -21.67 -19.69
N TYR A 48 -0.57 -22.47 -18.93
CA TYR A 48 -0.13 -23.80 -19.32
C TYR A 48 -1.02 -24.86 -18.68
N ALA A 49 -1.47 -25.84 -19.48
CA ALA A 49 -2.19 -27.01 -18.98
C ALA A 49 -1.29 -27.88 -18.07
N SER A 50 -1.88 -28.54 -17.07
CA SER A 50 -1.16 -29.31 -16.05
C SER A 50 -0.20 -30.37 -16.61
N GLY A 51 0.87 -30.58 -15.83
CA GLY A 51 1.58 -31.86 -15.74
C GLY A 51 2.90 -31.90 -16.49
N ASP A 52 4.00 -31.95 -15.71
CA ASP A 52 5.41 -32.15 -16.09
C ASP A 52 6.34 -30.93 -16.13
N GLY A 53 5.89 -29.73 -15.76
CA GLY A 53 6.72 -28.51 -15.77
C GLY A 53 8.07 -28.66 -15.06
N SER A 54 8.05 -29.04 -13.78
CA SER A 54 9.27 -29.33 -13.01
C SER A 54 10.07 -30.46 -13.63
N ASN A 55 9.42 -31.56 -14.04
CA ASN A 55 10.11 -32.70 -14.67
C ASN A 55 10.84 -32.31 -15.97
N LYS A 56 10.24 -31.47 -16.80
CA LYS A 56 10.85 -30.95 -18.04
C LYS A 56 12.01 -30.02 -17.73
N LEU A 57 11.85 -29.10 -16.78
CA LEU A 57 12.93 -28.22 -16.32
C LEU A 57 14.11 -29.05 -15.79
N ASN A 58 13.85 -29.99 -14.89
CA ASN A 58 14.84 -30.84 -14.24
C ASN A 58 15.55 -31.73 -15.26
N SER A 59 14.83 -32.33 -16.21
CA SER A 59 15.42 -33.10 -17.32
C SER A 59 16.31 -32.23 -18.21
N GLY A 60 15.89 -30.98 -18.47
CA GLY A 60 16.68 -30.00 -19.22
C GLY A 60 17.97 -29.61 -18.51
N ILE A 61 17.92 -29.37 -17.19
CA ILE A 61 19.07 -29.04 -16.35
C ILE A 61 20.06 -30.21 -16.31
N THR A 62 19.59 -31.39 -15.89
CA THR A 62 20.43 -32.59 -15.66
C THR A 62 21.07 -33.15 -16.93
N SER A 63 20.46 -32.92 -18.09
CA SER A 63 21.04 -33.30 -19.40
C SER A 63 22.07 -32.30 -19.93
N SER A 64 22.22 -31.13 -19.31
CA SER A 64 23.18 -30.11 -19.74
C SER A 64 24.60 -30.42 -19.25
N THR A 65 25.60 -30.18 -20.11
CA THR A 65 27.01 -30.32 -19.73
C THR A 65 27.43 -29.32 -18.64
N GLU A 66 26.79 -28.14 -18.60
CA GLU A 66 27.05 -27.12 -17.58
C GLU A 66 26.70 -27.64 -16.18
N TYR A 67 25.50 -28.22 -16.01
CA TYR A 67 25.11 -28.85 -14.75
C TYR A 67 26.00 -30.04 -14.41
N GLN A 68 26.30 -30.94 -15.35
CA GLN A 68 27.11 -32.12 -15.04
C GLN A 68 28.53 -31.76 -14.58
N ASN A 69 29.14 -30.75 -15.19
CA ASN A 69 30.44 -30.24 -14.75
C ASN A 69 30.31 -29.57 -13.38
N TRP A 70 29.32 -28.68 -13.18
CA TRP A 70 29.08 -28.05 -11.90
C TRP A 70 28.86 -29.07 -10.78
N TYR A 71 28.05 -30.10 -11.03
CA TYR A 71 27.73 -31.13 -10.04
C TYR A 71 29.00 -31.86 -9.59
N ALA A 72 29.84 -32.32 -10.52
CA ALA A 72 31.08 -33.03 -10.18
C ALA A 72 32.18 -32.12 -9.61
N ASP A 73 32.31 -30.90 -10.14
CA ASP A 73 33.42 -30.01 -9.83
C ASP A 73 33.16 -29.13 -8.61
N GLU A 74 31.90 -28.84 -8.27
CA GLU A 74 31.54 -27.88 -7.21
C GLU A 74 30.61 -28.47 -6.14
N TRP A 75 29.66 -29.33 -6.50
CA TRP A 75 28.59 -29.76 -5.57
C TRP A 75 28.91 -31.07 -4.82
N ASP A 76 29.06 -32.17 -5.56
CA ASP A 76 29.20 -33.54 -5.05
C ASP A 76 30.42 -33.69 -4.11
N ASN A 77 30.17 -34.16 -2.89
CA ASN A 77 31.12 -34.29 -1.78
C ASN A 77 31.88 -32.99 -1.44
N LYS A 78 31.30 -31.82 -1.75
CA LYS A 78 31.90 -30.49 -1.56
C LYS A 78 30.88 -29.55 -0.93
N GLU A 79 30.20 -28.76 -1.74
CA GLU A 79 29.33 -27.69 -1.28
C GLU A 79 28.00 -28.20 -0.71
N GLU A 80 27.61 -29.44 -1.03
CA GLU A 80 26.46 -30.13 -0.42
C GLU A 80 26.57 -30.32 1.11
N THR A 81 27.76 -30.05 1.66
CA THR A 81 28.13 -30.34 3.05
C THR A 81 28.27 -29.11 3.94
N ASP A 82 27.93 -27.92 3.44
CA ASP A 82 28.21 -26.66 4.16
C ASP A 82 26.96 -25.78 4.26
N SER A 83 26.14 -26.11 5.26
CA SER A 83 25.04 -25.30 5.77
C SER A 83 25.48 -24.27 6.82
N GLY A 84 26.77 -24.23 7.17
CA GLY A 84 27.32 -23.28 8.15
C GLY A 84 27.79 -21.96 7.56
N LYS A 85 27.56 -21.74 6.26
CA LYS A 85 27.80 -20.46 5.60
C LYS A 85 27.12 -19.33 6.37
N VAL A 86 27.76 -18.16 6.40
CA VAL A 86 27.10 -16.96 6.94
C VAL A 86 25.81 -16.69 6.17
N ALA A 87 24.91 -15.90 6.72
CA ALA A 87 23.73 -15.31 6.11
C ALA A 87 23.70 -13.86 6.56
N LEU A 88 23.41 -12.96 5.62
CA LEU A 88 23.25 -11.54 5.91
C LEU A 88 21.76 -11.25 5.96
N THR A 89 21.29 -10.50 6.94
CA THR A 89 19.90 -10.02 7.06
C THR A 89 19.94 -8.49 7.19
N PRO A 90 18.90 -7.76 6.77
CA PRO A 90 18.83 -6.32 7.03
C PRO A 90 18.98 -6.01 8.52
N GLY A 91 19.50 -4.83 8.85
CA GLY A 91 19.43 -4.29 10.20
C GLY A 91 18.11 -3.57 10.47
N GLU A 92 18.00 -2.86 11.60
CA GLU A 92 16.76 -2.14 11.97
C GLU A 92 16.46 -0.99 10.99
N ASN A 93 17.52 -0.39 10.43
CA ASN A 93 17.50 0.63 9.38
C ASN A 93 18.68 0.44 8.41
N GLU A 94 18.79 1.30 7.40
CA GLU A 94 19.83 1.24 6.36
C GLU A 94 21.29 1.37 6.85
N ASN A 95 21.52 1.86 8.07
CA ASN A 95 22.86 2.00 8.65
C ASN A 95 23.35 0.72 9.35
N ASP A 96 22.51 -0.30 9.40
CA ASP A 96 22.72 -1.52 10.18
C ASP A 96 22.80 -2.78 9.30
N LEU A 97 23.54 -3.79 9.74
CA LEU A 97 23.66 -5.08 9.06
C LEU A 97 23.83 -6.23 10.05
N ASN A 98 23.07 -7.30 9.81
CA ASN A 98 23.04 -8.46 10.67
C ASN A 98 23.68 -9.67 9.99
N PHE A 99 24.32 -10.52 10.79
CA PHE A 99 25.04 -11.72 10.39
C PHE A 99 24.55 -12.91 11.21
N ALA A 100 24.33 -14.05 10.57
CA ALA A 100 24.07 -15.33 11.23
C ALA A 100 24.88 -16.46 10.56
N TRP A 101 25.44 -17.41 11.31
CA TRP A 101 26.15 -18.57 10.74
C TRP A 101 26.33 -19.70 11.75
N TYR A 102 26.57 -20.93 11.29
CA TYR A 102 26.91 -22.02 12.20
C TYR A 102 28.43 -22.18 12.43
N SER A 103 28.80 -22.73 13.57
CA SER A 103 30.18 -23.16 13.86
C SER A 103 30.23 -24.52 14.52
N THR A 104 31.34 -25.25 14.30
CA THR A 104 31.54 -26.60 14.86
C THR A 104 31.96 -26.58 16.33
N ASN A 105 32.36 -25.40 16.81
CA ASN A 105 32.66 -25.12 18.21
C ASN A 105 31.81 -23.98 18.76
N PHE A 106 31.52 -24.07 20.06
CA PHE A 106 30.86 -23.01 20.79
C PHE A 106 31.89 -21.98 21.27
N GLY A 107 31.66 -20.71 20.96
CA GLY A 107 32.58 -19.61 21.26
C GLY A 107 31.87 -18.25 21.24
N THR A 108 32.65 -17.16 21.30
CA THR A 108 32.13 -15.80 21.13
C THR A 108 32.29 -15.39 19.67
N PRO A 109 31.20 -15.31 18.89
CA PRO A 109 31.30 -14.94 17.50
C PRO A 109 31.65 -13.47 17.34
N LYS A 110 32.39 -13.17 16.28
CA LYS A 110 32.75 -11.80 15.94
C LYS A 110 32.68 -11.55 14.45
N VAL A 111 32.36 -10.32 14.11
CA VAL A 111 32.52 -9.77 12.76
C VAL A 111 33.51 -8.63 12.85
N ARG A 112 34.38 -8.50 11.85
CA ARG A 112 35.14 -7.27 11.62
C ARG A 112 34.81 -6.72 10.24
N ILE A 113 34.59 -5.42 10.15
CA ILE A 113 34.18 -4.73 8.93
C ILE A 113 35.04 -3.48 8.71
N SER A 114 35.50 -3.25 7.49
CA SER A 114 36.37 -2.12 7.12
C SER A 114 36.06 -1.64 5.71
N THR A 115 36.44 -0.40 5.38
CA THR A 115 36.51 0.08 3.99
C THR A 115 37.83 -0.33 3.31
N ASN A 116 38.78 -0.91 4.06
CA ASN A 116 40.05 -1.42 3.56
C ASN A 116 40.01 -2.95 3.40
N PHE A 117 40.36 -3.44 2.21
CA PHE A 117 40.38 -4.88 1.90
C PHE A 117 41.30 -5.71 2.81
N ASP A 118 42.40 -5.11 3.29
CA ASP A 118 43.35 -5.76 4.19
C ASP A 118 42.91 -5.76 5.67
N MET A 119 41.70 -5.27 5.96
CA MET A 119 41.12 -5.11 7.30
C MET A 119 41.91 -4.17 8.22
N SER A 120 42.76 -3.31 7.66
CA SER A 120 43.28 -2.18 8.43
C SER A 120 42.13 -1.29 8.90
N ASP A 121 42.22 -0.84 10.16
CA ASP A 121 41.19 -0.02 10.83
C ASP A 121 39.79 -0.66 10.90
N ALA A 122 39.71 -2.00 10.87
CA ALA A 122 38.43 -2.69 10.96
C ALA A 122 37.70 -2.40 12.29
N HIS A 123 36.40 -2.16 12.17
CA HIS A 123 35.46 -2.15 13.28
C HIS A 123 35.11 -3.58 13.64
N GLU A 124 35.53 -4.04 14.82
CA GLU A 124 35.25 -5.38 15.33
C GLU A 124 34.05 -5.34 16.29
N VAL A 125 33.07 -6.18 16.04
CA VAL A 125 31.86 -6.35 16.86
C VAL A 125 31.77 -7.80 17.30
N ALA A 126 31.56 -8.01 18.59
CA ALA A 126 31.24 -9.33 19.12
C ALA A 126 29.72 -9.50 19.17
N GLY A 127 29.24 -10.72 18.99
CA GLY A 127 27.83 -11.06 19.16
C GLY A 127 27.63 -12.25 20.07
N GLU A 128 26.53 -12.95 19.85
CA GLU A 128 26.05 -14.02 20.72
C GLU A 128 25.98 -15.35 19.96
N ALA A 129 26.28 -16.43 20.67
CA ALA A 129 26.13 -17.79 20.15
C ALA A 129 25.06 -18.53 20.97
N THR A 130 24.11 -19.15 20.27
CA THR A 130 23.16 -20.10 20.83
C THR A 130 23.71 -21.51 20.64
N ALA A 131 23.70 -22.31 21.70
CA ALA A 131 24.14 -23.70 21.63
C ALA A 131 23.10 -24.50 20.85
N ILE A 132 23.55 -25.21 19.82
CA ILE A 132 22.72 -26.06 18.98
C ILE A 132 23.36 -27.44 18.87
N GLU A 133 22.58 -28.43 18.47
CA GLU A 133 23.07 -29.76 18.07
C GLU A 133 22.48 -30.02 16.69
N LYS A 134 23.19 -29.60 15.64
CA LYS A 134 22.76 -29.76 14.24
C LYS A 134 23.82 -30.50 13.44
N THR A 135 23.42 -31.39 12.55
CA THR A 135 24.36 -32.07 11.64
C THR A 135 23.81 -32.14 10.22
N ASN A 136 24.70 -31.94 9.24
CA ASN A 136 24.41 -32.25 7.84
C ASN A 136 25.08 -33.55 7.38
N GLY A 137 25.54 -34.38 8.33
CA GLY A 137 26.17 -35.68 8.07
C GLY A 137 27.66 -35.59 7.79
N PHE A 138 28.18 -34.39 7.51
CA PHE A 138 29.60 -34.12 7.30
C PHE A 138 30.19 -33.26 8.42
N ASN A 139 29.46 -32.23 8.83
CA ASN A 139 29.82 -31.33 9.92
C ASN A 139 28.78 -31.41 11.05
N ASP A 140 29.28 -31.45 12.28
CA ASP A 140 28.46 -31.30 13.48
C ASP A 140 28.59 -29.87 14.01
N TYR A 141 27.52 -29.10 13.89
CA TYR A 141 27.43 -27.72 14.34
C TYR A 141 26.97 -27.65 15.79
N LYS A 142 27.68 -26.82 16.57
CA LYS A 142 27.47 -26.65 18.02
C LYS A 142 27.02 -25.25 18.41
N ALA A 143 27.10 -24.30 17.49
CA ALA A 143 26.71 -22.92 17.73
C ALA A 143 26.01 -22.32 16.51
N SER A 144 24.87 -21.68 16.75
CA SER A 144 24.30 -20.65 15.87
C SER A 144 24.80 -19.30 16.36
N ASN A 145 25.60 -18.63 15.53
CA ASN A 145 26.25 -17.36 15.85
C ASN A 145 25.44 -16.22 15.26
N LYS A 146 25.27 -15.13 16.00
CA LYS A 146 24.58 -13.92 15.56
C LYS A 146 25.37 -12.68 15.94
N VAL A 147 25.61 -11.80 14.98
CA VAL A 147 26.30 -10.52 15.19
C VAL A 147 25.55 -9.42 14.46
N SER A 148 25.43 -8.25 15.09
CA SER A 148 24.78 -7.07 14.53
C SER A 148 25.76 -5.91 14.51
N VAL A 149 26.01 -5.36 13.33
CA VAL A 149 26.76 -4.12 13.15
C VAL A 149 25.76 -2.99 13.06
N THR A 150 25.77 -2.07 14.02
CA THR A 150 24.78 -0.99 14.13
C THR A 150 25.41 0.40 14.02
N ASP A 151 24.68 1.35 13.42
CA ASP A 151 25.05 2.74 13.22
C ASP A 151 26.46 2.93 12.64
N TYR A 152 26.80 2.10 11.64
CA TYR A 152 28.15 2.07 11.06
C TYR A 152 28.14 2.24 9.54
N LEU A 153 27.12 1.71 8.87
CA LEU A 153 27.09 1.74 7.41
C LEU A 153 26.75 3.14 6.91
N GLN A 154 27.38 3.50 5.80
CA GLN A 154 27.18 4.75 5.09
C GLN A 154 26.68 4.45 3.70
N GLU A 155 25.82 5.31 3.17
CA GLU A 155 25.28 5.18 1.82
C GLU A 155 26.39 5.02 0.76
N ASN A 156 26.14 4.26 -0.31
CA ASN A 156 27.01 4.16 -1.48
C ASN A 156 28.48 3.80 -1.17
N THR A 157 28.71 2.95 -0.17
CA THR A 157 30.05 2.64 0.35
C THR A 157 30.37 1.16 0.22
N THR A 158 31.59 0.86 -0.24
CA THR A 158 32.11 -0.51 -0.26
C THR A 158 32.76 -0.84 1.07
N TYR A 159 32.31 -1.93 1.67
CA TYR A 159 32.88 -2.54 2.85
C TYR A 159 33.46 -3.91 2.51
N TYR A 160 34.38 -4.33 3.35
CA TYR A 160 34.94 -5.66 3.40
C TYR A 160 34.70 -6.19 4.81
N TYR A 161 34.24 -7.42 4.92
CA TYR A 161 34.05 -8.05 6.23
C TYR A 161 34.66 -9.44 6.30
N GLN A 162 34.92 -9.85 7.54
CA GLN A 162 35.23 -11.22 7.93
C GLN A 162 34.43 -11.57 9.18
N TYR A 163 34.11 -12.84 9.34
CA TYR A 163 33.47 -13.38 10.52
C TYR A 163 34.30 -14.53 11.10
N THR A 164 34.09 -14.86 12.37
CA THR A 164 34.85 -15.92 13.03
C THR A 164 34.29 -17.30 12.71
N VAL A 165 35.11 -18.19 12.18
CA VAL A 165 34.84 -19.62 11.98
C VAL A 165 35.80 -20.39 12.87
N ASP A 166 35.28 -21.03 13.93
CA ASP A 166 36.08 -21.82 14.88
C ASP A 166 37.35 -21.08 15.36
N ASP A 167 37.17 -19.87 15.91
CA ASP A 167 38.20 -18.93 16.39
C ASP A 167 39.16 -18.36 15.32
N ASN A 168 38.97 -18.67 14.03
CA ASN A 168 39.74 -18.11 12.92
C ASN A 168 38.91 -17.11 12.12
N TRP A 169 39.55 -16.16 11.43
CA TRP A 169 38.85 -15.27 10.50
C TRP A 169 38.56 -16.01 9.19
N SER A 170 37.34 -15.85 8.67
CA SER A 170 36.91 -16.30 7.35
C SER A 170 37.75 -15.69 6.22
N ASP A 171 37.47 -16.08 4.96
CA ASP A 171 37.88 -15.27 3.82
C ASP A 171 37.27 -13.85 3.88
N VAL A 172 37.90 -12.90 3.18
CA VAL A 172 37.40 -11.53 3.06
C VAL A 172 36.25 -11.47 2.07
N TYR A 173 35.07 -11.06 2.54
CA TYR A 173 33.89 -10.84 1.71
C TYR A 173 33.69 -9.36 1.43
N THR A 174 33.08 -9.05 0.29
CA THR A 174 32.71 -7.67 -0.09
C THR A 174 31.23 -7.46 0.17
N TYR A 175 30.90 -6.32 0.76
CA TYR A 175 29.53 -5.83 0.95
C TYR A 175 29.46 -4.38 0.46
N GLN A 176 28.40 -4.01 -0.24
CA GLN A 176 28.25 -2.68 -0.78
C GLN A 176 26.87 -2.15 -0.36
N THR A 177 26.85 -1.02 0.36
CA THR A 177 25.62 -0.26 0.50
C THR A 177 25.35 0.51 -0.79
N HIS A 178 24.07 0.66 -1.11
CA HIS A 178 23.62 1.43 -2.26
C HIS A 178 22.96 2.72 -1.77
N SER A 179 22.08 3.31 -2.58
CA SER A 179 21.32 4.45 -2.09
C SER A 179 20.40 4.04 -0.96
N PHE A 180 20.20 4.95 -0.02
CA PHE A 180 19.25 4.81 1.08
C PHE A 180 17.88 5.39 0.72
N THR A 181 17.78 6.17 -0.37
CA THR A 181 16.52 6.75 -0.85
C THR A 181 16.00 6.10 -2.12
N ASP A 182 16.88 5.86 -3.10
CA ASP A 182 16.54 5.27 -4.41
C ASP A 182 17.13 3.85 -4.50
N PHE A 183 16.48 2.89 -3.88
CA PHE A 183 17.01 1.54 -3.70
C PHE A 183 16.23 0.48 -4.47
N LYS A 184 16.80 -0.72 -4.56
CA LYS A 184 16.15 -1.86 -5.19
C LYS A 184 16.12 -3.06 -4.26
N ALA A 185 15.06 -3.84 -4.35
CA ALA A 185 14.99 -5.17 -3.77
C ALA A 185 14.76 -6.23 -4.85
N VAL A 186 15.18 -7.47 -4.59
CA VAL A 186 14.83 -8.63 -5.42
C VAL A 186 13.85 -9.51 -4.65
N LEU A 187 12.64 -9.70 -5.18
CA LEU A 187 11.64 -10.60 -4.63
C LEU A 187 11.78 -12.01 -5.23
N VAL A 188 11.77 -13.01 -4.36
CA VAL A 188 11.79 -14.43 -4.70
C VAL A 188 10.72 -15.17 -3.87
N GLY A 189 10.02 -16.10 -4.50
CA GLY A 189 9.08 -17.01 -3.83
C GLY A 189 9.57 -18.45 -3.95
N ASP A 190 9.32 -19.24 -2.91
CA ASP A 190 9.44 -20.70 -2.94
C ASP A 190 10.72 -21.25 -3.63
N PRO A 191 11.93 -20.82 -3.20
CA PRO A 191 13.14 -21.56 -3.54
C PRO A 191 13.01 -23.04 -3.21
N GLN A 192 12.40 -23.37 -2.06
CA GLN A 192 11.96 -24.68 -1.59
C GLN A 192 12.92 -25.78 -2.05
N ILE A 193 14.17 -25.72 -1.58
CA ILE A 193 15.22 -26.66 -1.99
C ILE A 193 14.84 -28.07 -1.49
N GLY A 194 14.83 -29.06 -2.39
CA GLY A 194 14.43 -30.45 -2.09
C GLY A 194 13.10 -30.85 -2.76
N ALA A 195 12.32 -29.89 -3.23
CA ALA A 195 10.96 -30.11 -3.71
C ALA A 195 10.87 -30.33 -5.22
N SER A 196 11.02 -31.55 -5.75
CA SER A 196 10.96 -31.75 -7.22
C SER A 196 10.40 -33.09 -7.70
N GLY A 197 9.75 -33.83 -6.80
CA GLY A 197 9.17 -35.15 -7.04
C GLY A 197 10.21 -36.20 -7.44
N SER A 198 11.48 -36.01 -7.07
CA SER A 198 12.57 -36.89 -7.49
C SER A 198 12.55 -38.23 -6.75
N THR A 199 13.35 -39.20 -7.22
CA THR A 199 13.52 -40.44 -6.45
C THR A 199 14.39 -40.15 -5.24
N GLY A 200 13.83 -40.36 -4.04
CA GLY A 200 14.55 -40.07 -2.80
C GLY A 200 14.21 -38.71 -2.18
N GLU A 201 13.21 -37.99 -2.68
CA GLU A 201 12.68 -36.79 -2.02
C GLU A 201 12.40 -37.05 -0.54
N GLY A 202 12.86 -36.13 0.32
CA GLY A 202 12.79 -36.26 1.76
C GLY A 202 13.66 -37.40 2.33
N THR A 203 14.76 -37.73 1.66
CA THR A 203 15.81 -38.64 2.13
C THR A 203 17.20 -38.04 1.88
N GLU A 204 18.22 -38.61 2.50
CA GLU A 204 19.62 -38.15 2.36
C GLU A 204 20.18 -38.26 0.92
N ASN A 205 19.50 -38.96 0.02
CA ASN A 205 19.90 -39.14 -1.39
C ASN A 205 19.00 -38.35 -2.35
N ASP A 206 18.38 -37.27 -1.87
CA ASP A 206 17.47 -36.47 -2.67
C ASP A 206 18.21 -35.71 -3.79
N GLU A 207 18.05 -36.18 -5.03
CA GLU A 207 18.64 -35.55 -6.21
C GLU A 207 18.06 -34.15 -6.47
N SER A 208 16.89 -33.82 -5.93
CA SER A 208 16.25 -32.51 -6.06
C SER A 208 17.10 -31.39 -5.47
N ILE A 209 17.80 -31.65 -4.36
CA ILE A 209 18.59 -30.63 -3.65
C ILE A 209 19.59 -29.99 -4.61
N ALA A 210 20.37 -30.81 -5.33
CA ALA A 210 21.37 -30.32 -6.28
C ALA A 210 20.74 -29.59 -7.48
N ILE A 211 19.63 -30.12 -8.02
CA ILE A 211 18.95 -29.55 -9.18
C ILE A 211 18.35 -28.17 -8.82
N ASN A 212 17.64 -28.09 -7.69
CA ASN A 212 17.04 -26.85 -7.21
C ASN A 212 18.12 -25.84 -6.84
N THR A 213 19.21 -26.27 -6.19
CA THR A 213 20.36 -25.41 -5.87
C THR A 213 20.97 -24.79 -7.13
N TYR A 214 21.18 -25.59 -8.17
CA TYR A 214 21.72 -25.10 -9.43
C TYR A 214 20.82 -24.04 -10.06
N ALA A 215 19.51 -24.30 -10.12
CA ALA A 215 18.54 -23.37 -10.67
C ALA A 215 18.40 -22.10 -9.82
N TRP A 216 18.37 -22.24 -8.51
CA TRP A 216 18.37 -21.14 -7.54
C TRP A 216 19.58 -20.22 -7.70
N ASN A 217 20.78 -20.81 -7.77
CA ASN A 217 22.01 -20.06 -8.01
C ASN A 217 21.98 -19.33 -9.36
N LYS A 218 21.39 -19.93 -10.40
CA LYS A 218 21.22 -19.28 -11.69
C LYS A 218 20.24 -18.11 -11.62
N THR A 219 19.11 -18.26 -10.95
CA THR A 219 18.15 -17.18 -10.69
C THR A 219 18.84 -16.00 -10.00
N LEU A 220 19.56 -16.23 -8.89
CA LEU A 220 20.29 -15.17 -8.20
C LEU A 220 21.45 -14.60 -9.02
N THR A 221 22.13 -15.39 -9.84
CA THR A 221 23.19 -14.89 -10.73
C THR A 221 22.61 -13.95 -11.79
N THR A 222 21.44 -14.27 -12.36
CA THR A 222 20.74 -13.42 -13.32
C THR A 222 20.21 -12.14 -12.66
N ALA A 223 19.75 -12.22 -11.42
CA ALA A 223 19.27 -11.06 -10.68
C ALA A 223 20.42 -10.15 -10.20
N LEU A 224 21.41 -10.71 -9.49
CA LEU A 224 22.37 -9.99 -8.66
C LEU A 224 23.83 -10.09 -9.13
N GLY A 225 24.13 -10.94 -10.11
CA GLY A 225 25.51 -11.11 -10.59
C GLY A 225 26.09 -9.83 -11.18
N GLU A 226 27.38 -9.84 -11.56
CA GLU A 226 28.08 -8.65 -12.08
C GLU A 226 27.37 -7.98 -13.27
N LYS A 227 26.64 -8.78 -14.08
CA LYS A 227 25.81 -8.36 -15.21
C LYS A 227 24.31 -8.54 -14.96
N GLY A 228 23.94 -8.77 -13.71
CA GLY A 228 22.57 -9.03 -13.30
C GLY A 228 21.67 -7.80 -13.45
N ILE A 229 20.37 -8.06 -13.53
CA ILE A 229 19.34 -7.03 -13.76
C ILE A 229 19.29 -6.02 -12.61
N ALA A 230 19.47 -6.49 -11.38
CA ALA A 230 19.47 -5.72 -10.14
C ALA A 230 20.77 -5.95 -9.34
N LYS A 231 21.92 -5.87 -10.01
CA LYS A 231 23.26 -6.00 -9.39
C LYS A 231 23.54 -5.03 -8.22
N ASP A 232 22.70 -4.01 -8.09
CA ASP A 232 22.72 -2.95 -7.09
C ASP A 232 21.52 -3.04 -6.12
N ALA A 233 20.89 -4.21 -6.01
CA ALA A 233 19.86 -4.45 -5.01
C ALA A 233 20.45 -4.35 -3.59
N SER A 234 19.74 -3.65 -2.72
CA SER A 234 20.10 -3.46 -1.32
C SER A 234 19.81 -4.69 -0.48
N PHE A 235 18.82 -5.50 -0.87
CA PHE A 235 18.47 -6.77 -0.24
C PHE A 235 17.59 -7.65 -1.14
N ILE A 236 17.45 -8.91 -0.75
CA ILE A 236 16.51 -9.90 -1.30
C ILE A 236 15.34 -10.02 -0.32
N LEU A 237 14.12 -10.03 -0.85
CA LEU A 237 12.88 -10.32 -0.16
C LEU A 237 12.47 -11.76 -0.50
N SER A 238 12.51 -12.69 0.46
CA SER A 238 12.11 -14.08 0.25
C SER A 238 10.78 -14.39 0.94
N ALA A 239 9.78 -14.75 0.13
CA ALA A 239 8.40 -14.95 0.58
C ALA A 239 8.12 -16.34 1.22
N GLY A 240 9.10 -16.93 1.90
CA GLY A 240 8.93 -18.23 2.58
C GLY A 240 9.40 -19.44 1.77
N ASP A 241 9.37 -20.60 2.42
CA ASP A 241 9.77 -21.91 1.90
C ASP A 241 11.16 -21.86 1.26
N GLN A 242 12.18 -21.62 2.10
CA GLN A 242 13.57 -21.71 1.66
C GLN A 242 13.98 -23.17 1.42
N ILE A 243 13.49 -24.08 2.26
CA ILE A 243 13.74 -25.53 2.22
C ILE A 243 12.41 -26.30 2.11
N ASP A 244 12.43 -27.62 1.84
CA ASP A 244 11.20 -28.42 1.64
C ASP A 244 10.89 -29.35 2.83
N TYR A 245 11.87 -29.89 3.53
CA TYR A 245 11.59 -30.94 4.48
C TYR A 245 10.97 -30.42 5.78
N SER A 246 9.68 -30.71 6.00
CA SER A 246 8.87 -30.09 7.08
C SER A 246 8.59 -30.99 8.29
N SER A 247 9.11 -32.22 8.33
CA SER A 247 8.69 -33.21 9.34
C SER A 247 9.16 -32.89 10.78
N TYR A 248 8.21 -33.01 11.72
CA TYR A 248 8.41 -32.86 13.17
C TYR A 248 9.30 -33.96 13.77
N GLY A 249 10.26 -33.55 14.60
CA GLY A 249 11.08 -34.43 15.43
C GLY A 249 12.51 -33.91 15.54
N SER A 250 12.94 -33.64 16.78
CA SER A 250 14.34 -33.42 17.13
C SER A 250 15.06 -34.78 17.18
N ASN A 251 16.06 -34.97 16.32
CA ASN A 251 16.95 -36.14 16.18
C ASN A 251 16.50 -37.23 15.18
N GLY A 252 17.29 -37.43 14.13
CA GLY A 252 17.14 -38.49 13.12
C GLY A 252 17.53 -38.01 11.71
N SER A 253 17.14 -38.75 10.67
CA SER A 253 17.42 -38.39 9.27
C SER A 253 16.76 -37.07 8.82
N GLY A 254 15.71 -36.60 9.51
CA GLY A 254 14.99 -35.38 9.14
C GLY A 254 15.78 -34.08 9.31
N GLU A 255 16.55 -33.96 10.40
CA GLU A 255 17.44 -32.81 10.62
C GLU A 255 18.55 -32.77 9.56
N LEU A 256 19.14 -33.93 9.29
CA LEU A 256 20.14 -34.11 8.26
C LEU A 256 19.67 -33.62 6.89
N ILE A 257 18.45 -33.97 6.49
CA ILE A 257 17.86 -33.54 5.21
C ILE A 257 17.68 -32.02 5.19
N ARG A 258 17.09 -31.43 6.24
CA ARG A 258 16.89 -29.96 6.31
C ARG A 258 18.20 -29.21 6.23
N GLU A 259 19.24 -29.69 6.90
CA GLU A 259 20.56 -29.07 6.84
C GLU A 259 21.23 -29.25 5.46
N GLN A 260 21.00 -30.36 4.75
CA GLN A 260 21.41 -30.49 3.35
C GLN A 260 20.67 -29.52 2.42
N GLU A 261 19.36 -29.33 2.63
CA GLU A 261 18.57 -28.34 1.90
C GLU A 261 19.02 -26.91 2.20
N TYR A 262 19.37 -26.58 3.45
CA TYR A 262 19.98 -25.30 3.81
C TYR A 262 21.35 -25.10 3.17
N ALA A 263 22.19 -26.13 3.06
CA ALA A 263 23.44 -26.05 2.31
C ALA A 263 23.19 -25.65 0.85
N GLY A 264 22.15 -26.23 0.23
CA GLY A 264 21.70 -25.87 -1.11
C GLY A 264 21.13 -24.45 -1.21
N PHE A 265 20.33 -24.03 -0.23
CA PHE A 265 19.76 -22.69 -0.20
C PHE A 265 20.82 -21.60 -0.03
N LEU A 266 21.79 -21.81 0.86
CA LEU A 266 22.88 -20.88 1.18
C LEU A 266 24.04 -20.93 0.18
N TYR A 267 24.05 -21.89 -0.75
CA TYR A 267 25.07 -22.07 -1.78
C TYR A 267 25.40 -20.81 -2.60
N PRO A 268 24.42 -20.01 -3.08
CA PRO A 268 24.72 -18.89 -3.97
C PRO A 268 25.60 -17.83 -3.29
N LYS A 269 26.75 -17.53 -3.92
CA LYS A 269 27.72 -16.55 -3.42
C LYS A 269 27.12 -15.15 -3.22
N ALA A 270 26.09 -14.80 -3.98
CA ALA A 270 25.39 -13.52 -3.85
C ALA A 270 24.86 -13.28 -2.42
N LEU A 271 24.47 -14.33 -1.71
CA LEU A 271 23.96 -14.23 -0.34
C LEU A 271 25.03 -13.77 0.67
N ARG A 272 26.33 -13.86 0.32
CA ARG A 272 27.44 -13.31 1.12
C ARG A 272 27.65 -11.80 0.94
N SER A 273 26.95 -11.19 0.00
CA SER A 273 27.11 -9.77 -0.35
C SER A 273 25.79 -9.00 -0.37
N VAL A 274 24.65 -9.68 -0.41
CA VAL A 274 23.31 -9.09 -0.44
C VAL A 274 22.50 -9.66 0.73
N PRO A 275 22.01 -8.80 1.65
CA PRO A 275 21.14 -9.21 2.75
C PRO A 275 19.87 -9.87 2.24
N LEU A 276 19.39 -10.85 3.00
CA LEU A 276 18.21 -11.65 2.71
C LEU A 276 17.20 -11.44 3.83
N ALA A 277 16.10 -10.74 3.54
CA ALA A 277 14.94 -10.66 4.41
C ALA A 277 14.01 -11.84 4.08
N THR A 278 14.02 -12.86 4.92
CA THR A 278 13.19 -14.06 4.74
C THR A 278 11.90 -13.97 5.55
N THR A 279 10.85 -14.62 5.05
CA THR A 279 9.64 -14.94 5.80
C THR A 279 9.63 -16.44 6.13
N ILE A 280 8.94 -16.84 7.21
CA ILE A 280 8.74 -18.25 7.58
C ILE A 280 7.64 -18.87 6.71
N GLY A 281 7.96 -19.92 5.96
CA GLY A 281 7.00 -20.71 5.20
C GLY A 281 6.42 -21.88 6.00
N ASN A 282 5.47 -22.61 5.42
CA ASN A 282 4.91 -23.78 6.10
C ASN A 282 5.88 -24.96 6.13
N HIS A 283 6.94 -24.92 5.32
CA HIS A 283 7.98 -25.94 5.33
C HIS A 283 9.03 -25.71 6.42
N GLU A 284 9.18 -24.49 6.93
CA GLU A 284 10.03 -24.20 8.08
C GLU A 284 9.28 -24.30 9.42
N SER A 285 8.00 -23.90 9.44
CA SER A 285 7.27 -23.46 10.65
C SER A 285 7.20 -24.42 11.83
N GLN A 286 7.40 -25.72 11.60
CA GLN A 286 7.27 -26.78 12.61
C GLN A 286 8.54 -27.03 13.43
N VAL A 287 9.67 -26.41 13.08
CA VAL A 287 10.98 -26.67 13.68
C VAL A 287 11.77 -25.36 13.89
N ASP A 288 12.82 -25.45 14.70
CA ASP A 288 13.62 -24.29 15.14
C ASP A 288 14.72 -23.86 14.16
N ASP A 289 14.98 -24.66 13.11
CA ASP A 289 16.10 -24.49 12.18
C ASP A 289 16.18 -23.08 11.57
N TYR A 290 15.04 -22.56 11.10
CA TYR A 290 14.97 -21.20 10.53
C TYR A 290 15.52 -20.15 11.51
N SER A 291 15.12 -20.21 12.79
CA SER A 291 15.53 -19.22 13.78
C SER A 291 17.04 -19.22 14.03
N TYR A 292 17.72 -20.32 13.75
CA TYR A 292 19.16 -20.47 13.92
C TYR A 292 19.97 -19.99 12.71
N HIS A 293 19.39 -20.03 11.50
CA HIS A 293 20.05 -19.58 10.27
C HIS A 293 19.98 -18.07 10.03
N TYR A 294 19.09 -17.35 10.74
CA TYR A 294 18.85 -15.92 10.50
C TYR A 294 18.96 -15.05 11.76
N ASN A 295 19.35 -13.78 11.56
CA ASN A 295 19.39 -12.75 12.59
C ASN A 295 18.51 -11.55 12.17
N ASN A 296 17.19 -11.77 12.11
CA ASN A 296 16.26 -10.74 11.65
C ASN A 296 16.15 -9.59 12.66
N PRO A 297 16.07 -8.32 12.20
CA PRO A 297 15.95 -7.14 13.05
C PRO A 297 14.55 -7.06 13.66
N ASN A 298 14.43 -6.52 14.88
CA ASN A 298 13.15 -6.41 15.61
C ASN A 298 12.33 -7.72 15.64
N ALA A 299 12.99 -8.88 15.62
CA ALA A 299 12.31 -10.17 15.67
C ALA A 299 11.59 -10.35 17.02
N SER A 300 10.31 -10.71 16.95
CA SER A 300 9.45 -10.82 18.13
C SER A 300 9.03 -12.28 18.39
N GLN A 301 8.31 -12.48 19.50
CA GLN A 301 7.59 -13.71 19.80
C GLN A 301 6.09 -13.60 19.45
N LEU A 302 5.66 -12.48 18.86
CA LEU A 302 4.30 -12.29 18.37
C LEU A 302 4.15 -13.04 17.05
N GLY A 303 3.01 -13.71 16.84
CA GLY A 303 2.80 -14.51 15.63
C GLY A 303 3.72 -15.72 15.55
N ALA A 304 4.32 -16.16 16.66
CA ALA A 304 5.38 -17.16 16.63
C ALA A 304 4.89 -18.59 16.36
N THR A 305 5.72 -19.35 15.64
CA THR A 305 5.77 -20.81 15.68
C THR A 305 7.13 -21.25 16.24
N GLU A 306 7.48 -22.53 16.18
CA GLU A 306 8.80 -23.02 16.61
C GLU A 306 9.96 -22.35 15.86
N SER A 307 9.71 -21.87 14.64
CA SER A 307 10.69 -21.15 13.80
C SER A 307 10.91 -19.69 14.18
N GLY A 308 10.14 -19.15 15.13
CA GLY A 308 10.12 -17.71 15.45
C GLY A 308 8.83 -17.03 15.00
N GLY A 309 8.77 -15.71 15.23
CA GLY A 309 7.59 -14.89 14.97
C GLY A 309 7.84 -13.77 13.98
N ASP A 310 6.93 -12.80 14.02
CA ASP A 310 6.94 -11.65 13.13
C ASP A 310 8.13 -10.71 13.44
N TYR A 311 8.54 -9.94 12.44
CA TYR A 311 9.59 -8.93 12.57
C TYR A 311 9.39 -7.76 11.59
N TYR A 312 10.11 -6.66 11.80
CA TYR A 312 10.03 -5.49 10.93
C TYR A 312 11.34 -4.71 10.87
N TYR A 313 11.51 -3.90 9.83
CA TYR A 313 12.63 -2.97 9.67
C TYR A 313 12.26 -1.84 8.73
N SER A 314 13.06 -0.78 8.77
CA SER A 314 12.96 0.34 7.82
C SER A 314 14.14 0.33 6.87
N TYR A 315 13.96 0.90 5.68
CA TYR A 315 15.06 1.23 4.79
C TYR A 315 14.65 2.46 3.97
N GLY A 316 15.27 3.61 4.25
CA GLY A 316 14.83 4.89 3.69
C GLY A 316 13.38 5.21 4.10
N ASP A 317 12.57 5.64 3.14
CA ASP A 317 11.15 6.01 3.38
C ASP A 317 10.20 4.79 3.37
N THR A 318 10.71 3.56 3.53
CA THR A 318 9.92 2.33 3.41
C THR A 318 9.97 1.50 4.69
N LEU A 319 8.79 1.12 5.19
CA LEU A 319 8.63 0.15 6.28
C LEU A 319 8.36 -1.24 5.71
N PHE A 320 9.16 -2.22 6.11
CA PHE A 320 8.99 -3.63 5.79
C PHE A 320 8.54 -4.41 7.02
N ILE A 321 7.51 -5.23 6.86
CA ILE A 321 6.95 -6.07 7.92
C ILE A 321 6.86 -7.50 7.41
N SER A 322 7.46 -8.46 8.11
CA SER A 322 7.31 -9.88 7.82
C SER A 322 6.40 -10.51 8.87
N LEU A 323 5.29 -11.11 8.41
CA LEU A 323 4.34 -11.82 9.27
C LEU A 323 4.48 -13.33 9.06
N ASN A 324 4.48 -14.09 10.16
CA ASN A 324 4.44 -15.54 10.13
C ASN A 324 3.00 -16.02 9.96
N SER A 325 2.57 -16.18 8.70
CA SER A 325 1.23 -16.65 8.34
C SER A 325 0.84 -18.07 8.80
N ASN A 326 1.77 -18.83 9.41
CA ASN A 326 1.47 -20.12 10.03
C ASN A 326 0.79 -19.95 11.41
N ASN A 327 0.95 -18.78 12.03
CA ASN A 327 0.22 -18.39 13.22
C ASN A 327 -1.06 -17.65 12.80
N ARG A 328 -2.20 -17.98 13.43
CA ARG A 328 -3.52 -17.41 13.10
C ARG A 328 -4.01 -16.41 14.15
N ASN A 329 -3.16 -15.99 15.08
CA ASN A 329 -3.48 -15.04 16.12
C ASN A 329 -3.39 -13.59 15.59
N VAL A 330 -4.53 -13.08 15.12
CA VAL A 330 -4.65 -11.73 14.54
C VAL A 330 -4.26 -10.62 15.53
N GLU A 331 -4.48 -10.80 16.85
CA GLU A 331 -4.12 -9.76 17.83
C GLU A 331 -2.61 -9.63 18.02
N GLU A 332 -1.86 -10.73 17.91
CA GLU A 332 -0.40 -10.71 17.98
C GLU A 332 0.18 -10.00 16.75
N HIS A 333 -0.27 -10.38 15.55
CA HIS A 333 0.11 -9.70 14.30
C HIS A 333 -0.24 -8.21 14.33
N ARG A 334 -1.47 -7.86 14.77
CA ARG A 334 -1.89 -6.45 14.92
C ARG A 334 -1.01 -5.70 15.91
N THR A 335 -0.61 -6.33 17.01
CA THR A 335 0.26 -5.69 18.01
C THR A 335 1.61 -5.35 17.39
N LEU A 336 2.21 -6.29 16.67
CA LEU A 336 3.48 -6.04 15.97
C LEU A 336 3.34 -4.97 14.89
N MET A 337 2.27 -5.01 14.07
CA MET A 337 2.07 -4.00 13.03
C MET A 337 1.90 -2.59 13.61
N LYS A 338 1.29 -2.44 14.80
CA LYS A 338 1.26 -1.16 15.54
C LYS A 338 2.65 -0.70 15.94
N GLU A 339 3.48 -1.61 16.47
CA GLU A 339 4.86 -1.30 16.84
C GLU A 339 5.70 -0.89 15.61
N ALA A 340 5.55 -1.62 14.50
CA ALA A 340 6.23 -1.35 13.25
C ALA A 340 5.85 0.02 12.67
N VAL A 341 4.55 0.33 12.56
CA VAL A 341 4.08 1.63 12.05
C VAL A 341 4.51 2.77 12.97
N ALA A 342 4.49 2.58 14.29
CA ALA A 342 4.98 3.59 15.25
C ALA A 342 6.50 3.79 15.18
N SER A 343 7.26 2.79 14.76
CA SER A 343 8.72 2.91 14.58
C SER A 343 9.12 3.79 13.39
N HIS A 344 8.21 3.95 12.42
CA HIS A 344 8.43 4.73 11.20
C HIS A 344 7.13 5.41 10.73
N GLU A 345 6.61 6.34 11.54
CA GLU A 345 5.29 6.98 11.35
C GLU A 345 5.15 7.75 10.02
N ASP A 346 6.26 8.21 9.45
CA ASP A 346 6.31 8.97 8.20
C ASP A 346 6.65 8.13 6.96
N ALA A 347 6.69 6.80 7.10
CA ALA A 347 6.89 5.85 6.00
C ALA A 347 5.99 6.20 4.81
N LYS A 348 6.60 6.38 3.64
CA LYS A 348 5.87 6.59 2.37
C LYS A 348 5.30 5.30 1.82
N TRP A 349 6.04 4.22 2.01
CA TRP A 349 5.69 2.89 1.54
C TRP A 349 5.65 1.92 2.72
N LYS A 350 4.57 1.14 2.81
CA LYS A 350 4.47 0.02 3.74
C LYS A 350 4.35 -1.27 2.95
N VAL A 351 5.33 -2.16 3.14
CA VAL A 351 5.41 -3.45 2.44
C VAL A 351 5.30 -4.57 3.46
N VAL A 352 4.30 -5.43 3.28
CA VAL A 352 4.13 -6.64 4.09
C VAL A 352 4.58 -7.85 3.28
N LEU A 353 5.24 -8.79 3.96
CA LEU A 353 5.58 -10.10 3.43
C LEU A 353 5.04 -11.19 4.35
N PHE A 354 4.35 -12.17 3.78
CA PHE A 354 4.03 -13.43 4.48
C PHE A 354 3.94 -14.57 3.46
N HIS A 355 4.00 -15.82 3.91
CA HIS A 355 4.17 -16.93 2.98
C HIS A 355 2.91 -17.29 2.19
N HIS A 356 1.80 -17.58 2.88
CA HIS A 356 0.59 -18.09 2.24
C HIS A 356 -0.08 -17.03 1.36
N ASP A 357 -0.29 -17.33 0.09
CA ASP A 357 -1.01 -16.44 -0.81
C ASP A 357 -2.52 -16.37 -0.50
N ILE A 358 -2.99 -15.17 -0.15
CA ILE A 358 -4.40 -14.94 0.17
C ILE A 358 -5.23 -14.38 -1.00
N TYR A 359 -4.63 -13.93 -2.10
CA TYR A 359 -5.36 -13.41 -3.28
C TYR A 359 -4.81 -13.99 -4.60
N GLY A 360 -4.37 -15.24 -4.52
CA GLY A 360 -3.73 -15.97 -5.59
C GLY A 360 -4.61 -16.51 -6.69
N SER A 361 -3.94 -17.24 -7.58
CA SER A 361 -4.62 -18.02 -8.61
C SER A 361 -4.10 -19.45 -8.77
N GLY A 362 -3.17 -19.93 -7.93
CA GLY A 362 -2.75 -21.32 -7.84
C GLY A 362 -3.90 -22.24 -7.38
N SER A 363 -4.33 -23.12 -8.26
CA SER A 363 -5.47 -24.03 -8.04
C SER A 363 -5.40 -24.88 -6.76
N PRO A 364 -4.23 -25.33 -6.28
CA PRO A 364 -4.15 -26.10 -5.04
C PRO A 364 -4.47 -25.32 -3.77
N HIS A 365 -4.41 -23.98 -3.79
CA HIS A 365 -4.33 -23.15 -2.59
C HIS A 365 -5.29 -21.94 -2.58
N SER A 366 -5.44 -21.22 -3.70
CA SER A 366 -6.10 -19.90 -3.68
C SER A 366 -7.58 -19.92 -3.27
N ASP A 367 -8.26 -21.04 -3.51
CA ASP A 367 -9.68 -21.25 -3.20
C ASP A 367 -9.89 -22.17 -1.97
N VAL A 368 -8.83 -22.47 -1.22
CA VAL A 368 -8.85 -23.34 -0.04
C VAL A 368 -8.13 -22.69 1.15
N ASP A 369 -6.90 -23.06 1.49
CA ASP A 369 -6.17 -22.52 2.64
C ASP A 369 -5.89 -21.01 2.50
N GLY A 370 -5.46 -20.55 1.32
CA GLY A 370 -5.28 -19.12 1.04
C GLY A 370 -6.57 -18.31 1.24
N ALA A 371 -7.70 -18.84 0.74
CA ALA A 371 -9.01 -18.21 0.94
C ALA A 371 -9.44 -18.19 2.42
N ASN A 372 -9.11 -19.21 3.20
CA ASN A 372 -9.41 -19.26 4.63
C ASN A 372 -8.56 -18.25 5.42
N LEU A 373 -7.27 -18.15 5.10
CA LEU A 373 -6.34 -17.19 5.74
C LEU A 373 -6.62 -15.74 5.33
N ARG A 374 -7.21 -15.50 4.15
CA ARG A 374 -7.68 -14.17 3.71
C ARG A 374 -8.54 -13.46 4.76
N ILE A 375 -9.38 -14.21 5.47
CA ILE A 375 -10.27 -13.68 6.52
C ILE A 375 -9.47 -13.03 7.66
N LEU A 376 -8.25 -13.51 7.92
CA LEU A 376 -7.40 -13.07 9.03
C LEU A 376 -6.45 -11.95 8.61
N PHE A 377 -5.80 -12.10 7.45
CA PHE A 377 -4.70 -11.22 7.04
C PHE A 377 -5.14 -10.04 6.17
N ALA A 378 -6.13 -10.18 5.29
CA ALA A 378 -6.57 -9.05 4.46
C ALA A 378 -7.09 -7.86 5.29
N PRO A 379 -7.89 -8.06 6.38
CA PRO A 379 -8.31 -6.95 7.23
C PRO A 379 -7.15 -6.20 7.90
N LEU A 380 -6.03 -6.89 8.18
CA LEU A 380 -4.84 -6.23 8.72
C LEU A 380 -4.17 -5.36 7.65
N MET A 381 -4.16 -5.77 6.38
CA MET A 381 -3.60 -4.95 5.31
C MET A 381 -4.40 -3.64 5.15
N ASP A 382 -5.72 -3.73 5.25
CA ASP A 382 -6.63 -2.58 5.20
C ASP A 382 -6.50 -1.69 6.47
N GLU A 383 -6.40 -2.29 7.67
CA GLU A 383 -6.28 -1.58 8.96
C GLU A 383 -5.00 -0.73 9.05
N PHE A 384 -3.89 -1.21 8.47
CA PHE A 384 -2.59 -0.54 8.53
C PHE A 384 -2.21 0.23 7.26
N ASP A 385 -3.13 0.32 6.28
CA ASP A 385 -2.94 1.03 5.02
C ASP A 385 -1.68 0.54 4.27
N ILE A 386 -1.60 -0.79 4.07
CA ILE A 386 -0.48 -1.45 3.42
C ILE A 386 -0.54 -1.24 1.90
N ASP A 387 0.58 -0.84 1.31
CA ASP A 387 0.67 -0.58 -0.14
C ASP A 387 0.84 -1.85 -0.96
N LEU A 388 1.71 -2.72 -0.47
CA LEU A 388 2.17 -3.90 -1.19
C LEU A 388 2.27 -5.09 -0.23
N CYS A 389 1.61 -6.17 -0.60
CA CYS A 389 1.69 -7.46 0.08
C CYS A 389 2.35 -8.48 -0.85
N LEU A 390 3.44 -9.11 -0.38
CA LEU A 390 4.24 -10.06 -1.15
C LEU A 390 4.16 -11.45 -0.53
N THR A 391 3.76 -12.44 -1.33
CA THR A 391 3.53 -13.82 -0.89
C THR A 391 4.21 -14.84 -1.82
N GLY A 392 4.28 -16.10 -1.37
CA GLY A 392 4.77 -17.26 -2.12
C GLY A 392 3.69 -18.34 -2.19
N HIS A 393 4.02 -19.57 -1.83
CA HIS A 393 3.15 -20.73 -1.59
C HIS A 393 2.47 -21.34 -2.84
N ASP A 394 1.98 -20.49 -3.74
CA ASP A 394 1.19 -20.90 -4.90
C ASP A 394 2.03 -21.43 -6.07
N HIS A 395 3.37 -21.37 -5.99
CA HIS A 395 4.30 -21.80 -7.05
C HIS A 395 3.88 -21.36 -8.46
N SER A 396 3.25 -20.20 -8.55
CA SER A 396 2.70 -19.59 -9.74
C SER A 396 2.63 -18.09 -9.51
N TYR A 397 2.78 -17.31 -10.57
CA TYR A 397 2.74 -15.86 -10.44
C TYR A 397 1.30 -15.37 -10.49
N ALA A 398 0.95 -14.49 -9.55
CA ALA A 398 -0.28 -13.72 -9.60
C ALA A 398 -0.06 -12.29 -9.14
N ARG A 399 -0.77 -11.36 -9.78
CA ARG A 399 -0.86 -9.96 -9.38
C ARG A 399 -2.30 -9.52 -9.39
N THR A 400 -2.73 -8.90 -8.31
CA THR A 400 -4.09 -8.36 -8.20
C THR A 400 -4.23 -6.97 -8.85
N TYR A 401 -5.47 -6.50 -8.95
CA TYR A 401 -5.74 -5.06 -8.89
C TYR A 401 -5.52 -4.55 -7.45
N GLN A 402 -5.72 -3.25 -7.20
CA GLN A 402 -5.80 -2.79 -5.81
C GLN A 402 -7.04 -3.36 -5.15
N ILE A 403 -6.87 -3.89 -3.94
CA ILE A 403 -7.96 -4.47 -3.17
C ILE A 403 -8.11 -3.70 -1.88
N LEU A 404 -9.35 -3.32 -1.57
CA LEU A 404 -9.74 -2.74 -0.29
C LEU A 404 -11.05 -3.41 0.15
N ASP A 405 -11.08 -3.97 1.36
CA ASP A 405 -12.25 -4.64 1.92
C ASP A 405 -12.82 -5.74 0.98
N GLY A 406 -11.91 -6.49 0.37
CA GLY A 406 -12.23 -7.53 -0.61
C GLY A 406 -12.89 -7.05 -1.90
N LYS A 407 -12.88 -5.74 -2.20
CA LYS A 407 -13.29 -5.13 -3.47
C LYS A 407 -12.08 -4.72 -4.30
N VAL A 408 -12.19 -4.93 -5.62
CA VAL A 408 -11.29 -4.27 -6.58
C VAL A 408 -11.57 -2.78 -6.59
N ILE A 409 -10.52 -1.97 -6.45
CA ILE A 409 -10.57 -0.52 -6.63
C ILE A 409 -10.05 -0.18 -8.02
N GLU A 410 -10.90 0.42 -8.85
CA GLU A 410 -10.46 0.94 -10.14
C GLU A 410 -9.48 2.07 -9.90
N THR A 411 -8.25 1.89 -10.37
CA THR A 411 -7.20 2.90 -10.30
C THR A 411 -6.83 3.29 -11.72
N ASP A 412 -6.80 4.60 -11.99
CA ASP A 412 -6.39 5.13 -13.29
C ASP A 412 -5.03 4.54 -13.69
N GLY A 413 -4.96 3.96 -14.87
CA GLY A 413 -3.72 3.39 -15.41
C GLY A 413 -3.39 1.97 -14.94
N VAL A 414 -4.16 1.34 -14.04
CA VAL A 414 -4.03 -0.08 -13.68
C VAL A 414 -4.93 -0.93 -14.57
N ASN A 415 -4.33 -1.81 -15.36
CA ASN A 415 -5.08 -2.80 -16.15
C ASN A 415 -4.30 -4.11 -16.31
N GLU A 416 -4.88 -5.04 -17.06
CA GLU A 416 -4.32 -6.36 -17.37
C GLU A 416 -2.96 -6.29 -18.12
N ASN A 417 -2.60 -5.16 -18.74
CA ASN A 417 -1.39 -4.97 -19.55
C ASN A 417 -0.32 -4.07 -18.90
N GLY A 418 -0.42 -3.85 -17.59
CA GLY A 418 0.50 -3.01 -16.82
C GLY A 418 -0.24 -1.93 -16.04
N ALA A 419 0.45 -1.37 -15.06
CA ALA A 419 -0.16 -0.49 -14.07
C ALA A 419 0.72 0.72 -13.79
N ASN A 420 0.17 1.92 -13.91
CA ASN A 420 0.73 3.15 -13.33
C ASN A 420 -0.33 3.76 -12.43
N ALA A 421 -0.42 3.28 -11.20
CA ALA A 421 -1.35 3.75 -10.20
C ALA A 421 -0.85 5.05 -9.58
N TYR A 422 -1.70 6.08 -9.51
CA TYR A 422 -1.40 7.34 -8.84
C TYR A 422 -2.29 7.50 -7.61
N ASN A 423 -1.67 7.63 -6.43
CA ASN A 423 -2.32 7.57 -5.12
C ASN A 423 -3.36 6.43 -5.04
N PRO A 424 -2.96 5.18 -5.33
CA PRO A 424 -3.88 4.04 -5.21
C PRO A 424 -4.42 3.91 -3.80
N GLU A 425 -5.70 3.58 -3.69
CA GLU A 425 -6.34 3.14 -2.45
C GLU A 425 -6.32 1.62 -2.40
N GLY A 426 -6.09 1.06 -1.21
CA GLY A 426 -6.00 -0.39 -1.00
C GLY A 426 -4.68 -1.01 -1.43
N THR A 427 -4.51 -2.27 -1.08
CA THR A 427 -3.25 -3.01 -1.21
C THR A 427 -3.12 -3.70 -2.56
N LEU A 428 -1.92 -3.65 -3.14
CA LEU A 428 -1.53 -4.52 -4.26
C LEU A 428 -0.98 -5.84 -3.70
N TYR A 429 -1.45 -6.98 -4.20
CA TYR A 429 -0.94 -8.29 -3.82
C TYR A 429 -0.15 -8.91 -4.97
N ILE A 430 1.02 -9.48 -4.64
CA ILE A 430 1.87 -10.25 -5.55
C ILE A 430 2.14 -11.61 -4.93
N ALA A 431 1.72 -12.67 -5.63
CA ALA A 431 2.20 -14.02 -5.41
C ALA A 431 3.40 -14.26 -6.32
N ALA A 432 4.58 -14.46 -5.73
CA ALA A 432 5.78 -14.80 -6.46
C ALA A 432 5.69 -16.24 -6.98
N GLY A 433 6.23 -16.49 -8.17
CA GLY A 433 6.41 -17.86 -8.65
C GLY A 433 7.60 -18.55 -7.94
N SER A 434 7.89 -19.80 -8.31
CA SER A 434 9.04 -20.52 -7.77
C SER A 434 10.37 -19.96 -8.28
N ALA A 435 11.31 -19.68 -7.37
CA ALA A 435 12.62 -19.10 -7.70
C ALA A 435 13.69 -20.13 -8.08
N SER A 436 13.51 -21.39 -7.67
CA SER A 436 14.37 -22.52 -8.10
C SER A 436 13.71 -23.37 -9.18
N GLY A 437 12.38 -23.24 -9.37
CA GLY A 437 11.60 -24.15 -10.20
C GLY A 437 11.38 -25.52 -9.57
N SER A 438 11.45 -25.59 -8.24
CA SER A 438 11.14 -26.76 -7.41
C SER A 438 9.79 -27.37 -7.83
N LYS A 439 8.71 -26.63 -7.61
CA LYS A 439 7.35 -27.01 -8.00
C LYS A 439 6.68 -25.90 -8.82
N PHE A 440 5.67 -26.28 -9.60
CA PHE A 440 4.80 -25.36 -10.34
C PHE A 440 3.35 -25.86 -10.27
N TYR A 441 2.42 -24.96 -9.94
CA TYR A 441 1.01 -25.29 -9.87
C TYR A 441 0.22 -24.81 -11.09
N THR A 442 -0.88 -25.52 -11.37
CA THR A 442 -1.87 -25.02 -12.33
C THR A 442 -2.67 -23.89 -11.74
N LEU A 443 -3.16 -23.02 -12.61
CA LEU A 443 -4.05 -21.93 -12.22
C LEU A 443 -5.48 -22.43 -12.05
N ASN A 444 -6.26 -21.73 -11.23
CA ASN A 444 -7.71 -21.90 -11.15
C ASN A 444 -8.36 -21.72 -12.52
N THR A 445 -9.31 -22.60 -12.85
CA THR A 445 -9.95 -22.61 -14.17
C THR A 445 -10.67 -21.29 -14.46
N THR A 446 -11.40 -20.79 -13.47
CA THR A 446 -11.99 -19.44 -13.53
C THR A 446 -10.99 -18.45 -12.97
N LYS A 447 -10.65 -17.42 -13.75
CA LYS A 447 -9.85 -16.29 -13.26
C LYS A 447 -10.66 -15.50 -12.25
N GLN A 448 -10.14 -15.39 -11.02
CA GLN A 448 -10.80 -14.61 -9.98
C GLN A 448 -10.83 -13.12 -10.36
N TYR A 449 -11.92 -12.43 -10.02
CA TYR A 449 -12.21 -11.09 -10.54
C TYR A 449 -11.17 -10.04 -10.11
N TYR A 450 -10.51 -10.29 -8.97
CA TYR A 450 -9.47 -9.43 -8.41
C TYR A 450 -8.08 -9.65 -9.02
N ILE A 451 -7.88 -10.69 -9.83
CA ILE A 451 -6.60 -10.96 -10.49
C ILE A 451 -6.46 -10.04 -11.72
N ALA A 452 -5.46 -9.18 -11.73
CA ALA A 452 -5.10 -8.42 -12.91
C ALA A 452 -4.33 -9.30 -13.89
N GLU A 453 -3.33 -10.03 -13.40
CA GLU A 453 -2.40 -10.82 -14.19
C GLU A 453 -2.03 -12.11 -13.45
N ARG A 454 -1.88 -13.22 -14.18
CA ARG A 454 -1.43 -14.50 -13.62
C ARG A 454 -0.65 -15.27 -14.66
N SER A 455 0.33 -16.06 -14.23
CA SER A 455 1.07 -16.97 -15.10
C SER A 455 1.55 -18.19 -14.34
N ASN A 456 1.51 -19.34 -15.00
CA ASN A 456 2.08 -20.59 -14.52
C ASN A 456 3.04 -21.21 -15.53
N ASN A 457 3.69 -20.37 -16.35
CA ASN A 457 4.77 -20.84 -17.21
C ASN A 457 5.86 -21.49 -16.34
N PRO A 458 6.15 -22.79 -16.49
CA PRO A 458 6.94 -23.56 -15.53
C PRO A 458 8.45 -23.33 -15.71
N ILE A 459 8.88 -22.14 -15.36
CA ILE A 459 10.26 -21.66 -15.43
C ILE A 459 10.52 -20.87 -14.15
N PRO A 460 11.73 -20.94 -13.54
CA PRO A 460 11.97 -20.20 -12.32
C PRO A 460 11.90 -18.69 -12.57
N THR A 461 11.43 -17.94 -11.57
CA THR A 461 11.18 -16.50 -11.68
C THR A 461 11.74 -15.71 -10.51
N PHE A 462 11.95 -14.41 -10.73
CA PHE A 462 12.22 -13.43 -9.69
C PHE A 462 11.63 -12.09 -10.11
N SER A 463 11.39 -11.20 -9.15
CA SER A 463 11.00 -9.82 -9.42
C SER A 463 12.05 -8.84 -8.91
N THR A 464 12.16 -7.69 -9.57
CA THR A 464 12.88 -6.53 -9.02
C THR A 464 11.86 -5.50 -8.59
N ILE A 465 12.08 -4.87 -7.45
CA ILE A 465 11.27 -3.75 -6.95
C ILE A 465 12.18 -2.54 -6.83
N ASP A 466 11.92 -1.51 -7.63
CA ASP A 466 12.62 -0.23 -7.58
C ASP A 466 11.81 0.71 -6.67
N PHE A 467 12.42 1.22 -5.60
CA PHE A 467 11.81 2.16 -4.66
C PHE A 467 12.41 3.57 -4.85
N SER A 468 11.57 4.58 -4.77
CA SER A 468 11.94 5.99 -4.65
C SER A 468 10.98 6.71 -3.69
N SER A 469 11.26 7.96 -3.37
CA SER A 469 10.40 8.78 -2.48
C SER A 469 8.96 8.95 -2.99
N ASP A 470 8.73 8.80 -4.28
CA ASP A 470 7.44 9.05 -4.94
C ASP A 470 6.92 7.86 -5.75
N SER A 471 7.72 6.82 -5.99
CA SER A 471 7.30 5.66 -6.78
C SER A 471 7.84 4.33 -6.25
N LEU A 472 7.08 3.28 -6.53
CA LEU A 472 7.47 1.89 -6.36
C LEU A 472 7.17 1.15 -7.68
N THR A 473 8.17 0.53 -8.31
CA THR A 473 7.99 -0.23 -9.57
C THR A 473 8.41 -1.68 -9.43
N ILE A 474 7.51 -2.61 -9.75
CA ILE A 474 7.76 -4.06 -9.75
C ILE A 474 7.90 -4.56 -11.19
N LYS A 475 8.90 -5.41 -11.41
CA LYS A 475 9.22 -6.02 -12.70
C LYS A 475 9.54 -7.49 -12.52
N THR A 476 8.81 -8.37 -13.19
CA THR A 476 8.99 -9.83 -13.05
C THR A 476 9.75 -10.39 -14.25
N TYR A 477 10.72 -11.25 -13.97
CA TYR A 477 11.61 -11.89 -14.94
C TYR A 477 11.65 -13.40 -14.72
N ASP A 478 11.95 -14.15 -15.77
CA ASP A 478 12.40 -15.53 -15.63
C ASP A 478 13.90 -15.59 -15.28
N TYR A 479 14.38 -16.77 -14.87
CA TYR A 479 15.78 -17.00 -14.52
C TYR A 479 16.79 -16.77 -15.67
N SER A 480 16.33 -16.54 -16.90
CA SER A 480 17.18 -16.13 -18.05
C SER A 480 17.24 -14.61 -18.24
N GLY A 481 16.41 -13.87 -17.51
CA GLY A 481 16.29 -12.41 -17.54
C GLY A 481 15.28 -11.90 -18.58
N ALA A 482 14.48 -12.79 -19.18
CA ALA A 482 13.37 -12.38 -20.02
C ALA A 482 12.20 -11.91 -19.15
N LYS A 483 11.41 -10.95 -19.63
CA LYS A 483 10.17 -10.53 -18.94
C LYS A 483 9.24 -11.72 -18.78
N TYR A 484 8.60 -11.80 -17.61
CA TYR A 484 7.65 -12.85 -17.26
C TYR A 484 6.26 -12.31 -16.91
N ALA A 485 6.18 -11.03 -16.55
CA ALA A 485 4.93 -10.31 -16.34
C ALA A 485 5.08 -8.85 -16.78
N TYR A 486 3.95 -8.14 -16.88
CA TYR A 486 3.95 -6.69 -17.09
C TYR A 486 4.42 -5.93 -15.84
N ASP A 487 5.01 -4.77 -16.09
CA ASP A 487 5.49 -3.89 -15.03
C ASP A 487 4.31 -3.17 -14.36
N VAL A 488 4.40 -3.03 -13.04
CA VAL A 488 3.47 -2.23 -12.23
C VAL A 488 4.24 -1.16 -11.49
N THR A 489 3.74 0.07 -11.53
CA THR A 489 4.26 1.22 -10.81
C THR A 489 3.14 1.80 -9.96
N LEU A 490 3.42 2.03 -8.68
CA LEU A 490 2.62 2.83 -7.77
C LEU A 490 3.32 4.18 -7.61
N THR A 491 2.57 5.26 -7.56
CA THR A 491 3.11 6.62 -7.36
C THR A 491 2.31 7.34 -6.28
N LYS A 492 2.99 8.03 -5.36
CA LYS A 492 2.37 8.83 -4.30
C LYS A 492 2.87 10.27 -4.34
N ASP A 493 1.98 11.25 -4.15
CA ASP A 493 2.34 12.68 -4.03
C ASP A 493 2.46 13.17 -2.57
N GLY A 494 2.41 12.24 -1.61
CA GLY A 494 2.76 12.46 -0.20
C GLY A 494 1.82 13.37 0.59
N ASN A 495 0.67 13.77 0.02
CA ASN A 495 -0.28 14.72 0.63
C ASN A 495 -1.72 14.17 0.75
N VAL A 496 -1.96 12.91 0.43
CA VAL A 496 -3.30 12.31 0.44
C VAL A 496 -3.38 11.24 1.51
N THR A 497 -4.16 11.54 2.55
CA THR A 497 -4.70 10.58 3.54
C THR A 497 -5.57 9.56 2.81
N SER A 498 -5.43 8.27 3.10
CA SER A 498 -6.24 7.22 2.47
C SER A 498 -7.70 7.29 2.91
N ILE A 499 -8.61 6.64 2.18
CA ILE A 499 -10.02 6.62 2.56
C ILE A 499 -10.26 5.94 3.91
N MET A 500 -9.43 4.96 4.27
CA MET A 500 -9.53 4.26 5.55
C MET A 500 -9.04 5.15 6.69
N GLU A 501 -7.91 5.84 6.53
CA GLU A 501 -7.43 6.81 7.51
C GLU A 501 -8.45 7.95 7.70
N ALA A 502 -9.02 8.47 6.60
CA ALA A 502 -10.07 9.49 6.66
C ALA A 502 -11.36 8.99 7.33
N LYS A 503 -11.71 7.70 7.14
CA LYS A 503 -12.86 7.06 7.78
C LYS A 503 -12.64 6.95 9.29
N ASP A 504 -11.47 6.52 9.72
CA ASP A 504 -11.11 6.36 11.13
C ASP A 504 -11.07 7.73 11.84
N ASP A 505 -10.50 8.74 11.19
CA ASP A 505 -10.53 10.12 11.64
C ASP A 505 -11.95 10.64 11.89
N VAL A 506 -12.90 10.30 11.01
CA VAL A 506 -14.31 10.69 11.16
C VAL A 506 -14.99 9.86 12.26
N ALA A 507 -14.69 8.57 12.35
CA ALA A 507 -15.27 7.65 13.33
C ALA A 507 -14.84 7.98 14.77
N THR A 508 -13.68 8.62 14.96
CA THR A 508 -13.16 9.02 16.29
C THR A 508 -13.73 10.34 16.82
N ILE A 509 -14.51 11.08 16.02
CA ILE A 509 -15.13 12.35 16.44
C ILE A 509 -16.12 12.10 17.59
N ASP A 510 -15.91 12.75 18.74
CA ASP A 510 -16.88 12.71 19.85
C ASP A 510 -18.19 13.41 19.47
N THR A 511 -19.22 12.60 19.23
CA THR A 511 -20.53 13.09 18.83
C THR A 511 -21.37 13.61 20.01
N THR A 512 -20.95 13.45 21.26
CA THR A 512 -21.76 13.78 22.45
C THR A 512 -22.25 15.23 22.45
N ASN A 513 -21.36 16.17 22.09
CA ASN A 513 -21.61 17.62 22.17
C ASN A 513 -21.86 18.29 20.81
N LEU A 514 -22.24 17.51 19.79
CA LEU A 514 -22.50 18.02 18.44
C LEU A 514 -23.99 18.23 18.16
N THR A 515 -24.26 19.15 17.25
CA THR A 515 -25.61 19.40 16.72
C THR A 515 -26.15 18.16 16.01
N SER A 516 -27.48 18.04 15.92
CA SER A 516 -28.14 16.98 15.17
C SER A 516 -27.67 16.90 13.70
N GLY A 517 -27.52 18.03 13.02
CA GLY A 517 -27.02 18.07 11.64
C GLY A 517 -25.59 17.56 11.48
N SER A 518 -24.70 17.87 12.43
CA SER A 518 -23.32 17.38 12.40
C SER A 518 -23.27 15.86 12.57
N LYS A 519 -24.06 15.31 13.49
CA LYS A 519 -24.18 13.86 13.70
C LYS A 519 -24.66 13.16 12.44
N THR A 520 -25.75 13.64 11.84
CA THR A 520 -26.28 13.06 10.61
C THR A 520 -25.28 13.11 9.45
N ARG A 521 -24.47 14.18 9.33
CA ARG A 521 -23.42 14.25 8.31
C ARG A 521 -22.30 13.23 8.54
N ILE A 522 -21.86 13.06 9.79
CA ILE A 522 -20.86 12.07 10.17
C ILE A 522 -21.37 10.65 9.87
N ASP A 523 -22.55 10.29 10.39
CA ASP A 523 -23.15 8.97 10.18
C ASP A 523 -23.33 8.67 8.69
N ALA A 524 -23.87 9.63 7.92
CA ALA A 524 -24.08 9.47 6.48
C ALA A 524 -22.76 9.33 5.70
N ALA A 525 -21.66 9.94 6.15
CA ALA A 525 -20.36 9.80 5.52
C ALA A 525 -19.77 8.40 5.76
N LEU A 526 -19.81 7.93 7.01
CA LEU A 526 -19.35 6.59 7.38
C LEU A 526 -20.18 5.49 6.68
N ASP A 527 -21.51 5.65 6.66
CA ASP A 527 -22.43 4.74 5.97
C ASP A 527 -22.18 4.70 4.47
N ASN A 528 -21.86 5.84 3.85
CA ASN A 528 -21.59 5.88 2.42
C ASN A 528 -20.33 5.09 2.04
N VAL A 529 -19.25 5.22 2.83
CA VAL A 529 -18.02 4.43 2.62
C VAL A 529 -18.32 2.93 2.73
N ASN A 530 -19.01 2.52 3.81
CA ASN A 530 -19.40 1.13 4.02
C ASN A 530 -20.25 0.61 2.85
N LYS A 531 -21.15 1.45 2.32
CA LYS A 531 -21.99 1.08 1.18
C LYS A 531 -21.19 0.94 -0.12
N VAL A 532 -20.27 1.87 -0.39
CA VAL A 532 -19.43 1.86 -1.60
C VAL A 532 -18.53 0.62 -1.62
N LEU A 533 -17.91 0.30 -0.48
CA LEU A 533 -17.05 -0.87 -0.35
C LEU A 533 -17.85 -2.18 -0.16
N ASP A 534 -19.17 -2.13 0.09
CA ASP A 534 -19.96 -3.29 0.56
C ASP A 534 -19.29 -3.93 1.79
N SER A 535 -18.94 -3.07 2.75
CA SER A 535 -18.33 -3.42 4.02
C SER A 535 -19.32 -4.12 4.92
N ARG A 536 -18.85 -5.19 5.53
CA ARG A 536 -19.64 -6.08 6.37
C ARG A 536 -18.80 -6.49 7.58
N ASP A 537 -19.47 -6.81 8.68
CA ASP A 537 -18.80 -7.18 9.90
C ASP A 537 -18.36 -8.66 9.87
N ASP A 538 -17.05 -8.88 9.70
CA ASP A 538 -16.41 -10.19 9.76
C ASP A 538 -15.81 -10.51 11.13
N SER A 539 -16.07 -9.68 12.16
CA SER A 539 -15.47 -9.84 13.49
C SER A 539 -15.81 -11.19 14.12
N GLU A 540 -17.01 -11.74 13.90
CA GLU A 540 -17.37 -13.06 14.42
C GLU A 540 -16.55 -14.18 13.78
N ALA A 541 -16.34 -14.13 12.46
CA ALA A 541 -15.54 -15.11 11.73
C ALA A 541 -14.07 -15.07 12.18
N ILE A 542 -13.50 -13.87 12.24
CA ILE A 542 -12.12 -13.64 12.72
C ILE A 542 -11.97 -14.16 14.16
N ASN A 543 -12.87 -13.76 15.06
CA ASN A 543 -12.83 -14.21 16.46
C ASN A 543 -12.95 -15.73 16.58
N THR A 544 -13.76 -16.37 15.74
CA THR A 544 -13.94 -17.83 15.76
C THR A 544 -12.64 -18.54 15.37
N LEU A 545 -11.99 -18.08 14.31
CA LEU A 545 -10.74 -18.67 13.82
C LEU A 545 -9.57 -18.41 14.78
N SER A 546 -9.36 -17.16 15.20
CA SER A 546 -8.23 -16.80 16.06
C SER A 546 -8.33 -17.36 17.48
N LYS A 547 -9.53 -17.49 18.06
CA LYS A 547 -9.69 -18.09 19.41
C LYS A 547 -9.58 -19.61 19.43
N ALA A 548 -9.85 -20.25 18.30
CA ALA A 548 -9.74 -21.70 18.19
C ALA A 548 -8.30 -22.15 17.94
N TYR A 549 -7.47 -21.28 17.36
CA TYR A 549 -6.05 -21.52 17.18
C TYR A 549 -5.32 -21.59 18.52
N ASP A 550 -4.58 -22.68 18.72
CA ASP A 550 -3.75 -22.91 19.89
C ASP A 550 -2.30 -23.07 19.41
N SER A 551 -1.49 -22.03 19.59
CA SER A 551 -0.08 -22.01 19.17
C SER A 551 0.80 -23.02 19.90
N SER A 552 0.33 -23.61 21.01
CA SER A 552 1.04 -24.70 21.68
C SER A 552 0.86 -26.05 20.98
N ILE A 553 -0.06 -26.15 20.03
CA ILE A 553 -0.32 -27.35 19.23
C ILE A 553 0.37 -27.19 17.87
N ASN A 554 1.56 -27.76 17.75
CA ASN A 554 2.30 -27.85 16.48
C ASN A 554 1.75 -28.99 15.59
N GLY A 555 0.46 -28.90 15.23
CA GLY A 555 -0.23 -29.91 14.44
C GLY A 555 -1.74 -29.73 14.36
N ASN A 556 -2.44 -30.72 13.81
CA ASN A 556 -3.89 -30.66 13.63
C ASN A 556 -4.63 -30.74 14.97
N ASN A 557 -5.64 -29.89 15.14
CA ASN A 557 -6.54 -29.88 16.29
C ASN A 557 -7.99 -30.09 15.81
N ALA A 558 -8.66 -31.15 16.27
CA ALA A 558 -10.02 -31.46 15.85
C ALA A 558 -11.09 -30.45 16.35
N ASN A 559 -10.75 -29.61 17.32
CA ASN A 559 -11.63 -28.52 17.80
C ASN A 559 -11.42 -27.21 17.04
N ASP A 560 -10.41 -27.15 16.18
CA ASP A 560 -10.11 -25.99 15.37
C ASP A 560 -10.91 -26.06 14.05
N PRO A 561 -11.58 -24.97 13.63
CA PRO A 561 -12.23 -24.92 12.32
C PRO A 561 -11.28 -25.19 11.16
N LEU A 562 -9.99 -24.86 11.32
CA LEU A 562 -8.96 -25.07 10.33
C LEU A 562 -7.88 -26.03 10.86
N ASN A 563 -7.34 -26.85 9.97
CA ASN A 563 -6.20 -27.69 10.30
C ASN A 563 -4.90 -26.89 10.38
N TYR A 564 -3.78 -27.57 10.61
CA TYR A 564 -2.46 -26.92 10.68
C TYR A 564 -2.15 -26.10 9.41
N TYR A 565 -2.45 -26.66 8.25
CA TYR A 565 -2.28 -26.05 6.92
C TYR A 565 -3.48 -25.18 6.50
N ALA A 566 -4.24 -24.65 7.46
CA ALA A 566 -5.39 -23.78 7.25
C ALA A 566 -6.53 -24.34 6.36
N TYR A 567 -6.60 -25.65 6.14
CA TYR A 567 -7.73 -26.30 5.48
C TYR A 567 -8.91 -26.45 6.43
N ALA A 568 -10.11 -26.06 5.99
CA ALA A 568 -11.32 -26.18 6.78
C ALA A 568 -11.67 -27.65 7.06
N GLN A 569 -12.16 -27.91 8.29
CA GLN A 569 -12.47 -29.25 8.76
C GLN A 569 -13.91 -29.41 9.24
N GLY A 570 -14.38 -30.66 9.27
CA GLY A 570 -15.67 -31.03 9.84
C GLY A 570 -16.84 -30.23 9.25
N ASP A 571 -17.71 -29.73 10.11
CA ASP A 571 -18.89 -28.98 9.68
C ASP A 571 -18.55 -27.59 9.13
N TYR A 572 -17.34 -27.07 9.37
CA TYR A 572 -16.90 -25.76 8.87
C TYR A 572 -16.54 -25.80 7.38
N ALA A 573 -16.12 -26.96 6.89
CA ALA A 573 -15.77 -27.15 5.49
C ALA A 573 -17.00 -27.05 4.58
N ASN A 574 -16.78 -26.55 3.36
CA ASN A 574 -17.81 -26.52 2.35
C ASN A 574 -18.11 -27.93 1.83
N THR A 575 -19.33 -28.39 2.04
CA THR A 575 -19.78 -29.74 1.66
C THR A 575 -20.02 -29.90 0.16
N ILE A 576 -20.07 -28.81 -0.61
CA ILE A 576 -20.24 -28.84 -2.06
C ILE A 576 -18.88 -29.08 -2.72
N GLY A 577 -18.76 -30.15 -3.50
CA GLY A 577 -17.55 -30.45 -4.26
C GLY A 577 -16.38 -31.00 -3.45
N GLY A 578 -16.53 -31.17 -2.13
CA GLY A 578 -15.47 -31.72 -1.26
C GLY A 578 -14.25 -30.81 -1.08
N THR A 579 -14.43 -29.51 -1.29
CA THR A 579 -13.40 -28.49 -1.05
C THR A 579 -13.12 -28.31 0.45
N THR A 580 -11.89 -27.89 0.77
CA THR A 580 -11.43 -27.52 2.11
C THR A 580 -11.50 -26.01 2.36
N ALA A 581 -12.26 -25.27 1.55
CA ALA A 581 -12.69 -23.91 1.86
C ALA A 581 -13.70 -23.90 3.02
N LEU A 582 -13.70 -22.83 3.83
CA LEU A 582 -14.77 -22.54 4.78
C LEU A 582 -16.09 -22.36 4.03
N ARG A 583 -17.17 -22.93 4.57
CA ARG A 583 -18.51 -22.90 3.96
C ARG A 583 -19.04 -21.48 3.73
N GLN A 584 -19.84 -21.33 2.68
CA GLN A 584 -20.55 -20.08 2.41
C GLN A 584 -21.35 -19.61 3.63
N GLY A 585 -21.31 -18.30 3.91
CA GLY A 585 -21.93 -17.67 5.07
C GLY A 585 -21.10 -17.75 6.35
N PHE A 586 -19.90 -18.34 6.33
CA PHE A 586 -18.98 -18.28 7.46
C PHE A 586 -18.35 -16.89 7.62
N SER A 587 -17.95 -16.28 6.50
CA SER A 587 -17.37 -14.93 6.44
C SER A 587 -17.95 -14.18 5.25
N THR A 588 -18.23 -12.91 5.44
CA THR A 588 -18.73 -12.05 4.38
C THR A 588 -17.66 -11.67 3.37
N LEU A 589 -16.42 -11.44 3.81
CA LEU A 589 -15.25 -11.25 2.96
C LEU A 589 -14.99 -12.49 2.10
N LEU A 590 -15.06 -13.69 2.69
CA LEU A 590 -14.92 -14.93 1.93
C LEU A 590 -16.07 -15.10 0.93
N ASP A 591 -17.31 -14.88 1.34
CA ASP A 591 -18.47 -14.94 0.45
C ASP A 591 -18.31 -14.02 -0.75
N LYS A 592 -17.86 -12.79 -0.50
CA LYS A 592 -17.58 -11.79 -1.51
C LYS A 592 -16.49 -12.29 -2.46
N THR A 593 -15.35 -12.73 -1.94
CA THR A 593 -14.14 -12.98 -2.74
C THR A 593 -14.06 -14.38 -3.36
N LEU A 594 -14.82 -15.35 -2.86
CA LEU A 594 -14.84 -16.73 -3.36
C LEU A 594 -16.21 -17.08 -3.97
N TYR A 595 -17.28 -17.01 -3.18
CA TYR A 595 -18.60 -17.53 -3.57
C TYR A 595 -19.41 -16.58 -4.48
N GLN A 596 -19.10 -15.29 -4.44
CA GLN A 596 -19.73 -14.21 -5.21
C GLN A 596 -18.74 -13.56 -6.19
N ASN A 597 -17.56 -14.18 -6.36
CA ASN A 597 -16.48 -13.71 -7.23
C ASN A 597 -16.99 -13.26 -8.61
N ASP A 598 -17.83 -14.08 -9.25
CA ASP A 598 -18.33 -13.85 -10.61
C ASP A 598 -19.38 -12.73 -10.71
N THR A 599 -19.88 -12.26 -9.56
CA THR A 599 -20.90 -11.21 -9.47
C THR A 599 -20.38 -9.91 -8.87
N ASN A 600 -19.13 -9.89 -8.41
CA ASN A 600 -18.54 -8.66 -7.89
C ASN A 600 -18.32 -7.64 -8.99
N VAL A 601 -18.39 -6.39 -8.58
CA VAL A 601 -18.12 -5.21 -9.41
C VAL A 601 -17.05 -4.40 -8.70
N ALA A 602 -16.09 -3.91 -9.48
CA ALA A 602 -15.07 -3.00 -8.98
C ALA A 602 -15.71 -1.67 -8.53
N VAL A 603 -15.12 -1.04 -7.54
CA VAL A 603 -15.49 0.31 -7.11
C VAL A 603 -14.82 1.30 -8.06
N SER A 604 -15.60 2.16 -8.70
CA SER A 604 -15.04 3.16 -9.61
C SER A 604 -14.29 4.25 -8.85
N ALA A 605 -13.26 4.83 -9.48
CA ALA A 605 -12.49 5.94 -8.91
C ALA A 605 -13.38 7.15 -8.53
N ASP A 606 -14.43 7.42 -9.32
CA ASP A 606 -15.38 8.51 -9.06
C ASP A 606 -16.25 8.25 -7.82
N GLU A 607 -16.74 7.01 -7.62
CA GLU A 607 -17.51 6.63 -6.44
C GLU A 607 -16.66 6.72 -5.17
N LEU A 608 -15.43 6.22 -5.22
CA LEU A 608 -14.51 6.25 -4.09
C LEU A 608 -14.14 7.70 -3.73
N LYS A 609 -13.82 8.52 -4.74
CA LYS A 609 -13.53 9.95 -4.55
C LYS A 609 -14.72 10.72 -3.99
N ALA A 610 -15.95 10.38 -4.38
CA ALA A 610 -17.15 11.00 -3.82
C ALA A 610 -17.33 10.64 -2.34
N ALA A 611 -17.12 9.37 -1.97
CA ALA A 611 -17.16 8.93 -0.58
C ALA A 611 -16.07 9.60 0.27
N TYR A 612 -14.84 9.67 -0.24
CA TYR A 612 -13.73 10.38 0.40
C TYR A 612 -14.05 11.86 0.66
N ASN A 613 -14.50 12.58 -0.36
CA ASN A 613 -14.85 14.00 -0.20
C ASN A 613 -15.97 14.22 0.82
N GLN A 614 -16.89 13.26 0.95
CA GLN A 614 -17.95 13.32 1.95
C GLN A 614 -17.40 13.16 3.38
N LEU A 615 -16.43 12.28 3.61
CA LEU A 615 -15.71 12.17 4.89
C LEU A 615 -15.02 13.48 5.25
N VAL A 616 -14.22 14.03 4.33
CA VAL A 616 -13.50 15.29 4.52
C VAL A 616 -14.46 16.44 4.82
N PHE A 617 -15.59 16.50 4.10
CA PHE A 617 -16.64 17.49 4.36
C PHE A 617 -17.27 17.31 5.75
N ALA A 618 -17.63 16.08 6.14
CA ALA A 618 -18.21 15.79 7.45
C ALA A 618 -17.28 16.18 8.60
N LYS A 619 -15.98 15.89 8.46
CA LYS A 619 -14.93 16.26 9.44
C LYS A 619 -14.79 17.77 9.59
N ASN A 620 -14.78 18.51 8.48
CA ASN A 620 -14.50 19.95 8.50
C ASN A 620 -15.73 20.81 8.84
N GLU A 621 -16.94 20.30 8.62
CA GLU A 621 -18.19 21.04 8.83
C GLU A 621 -18.92 20.65 10.14
N VAL A 622 -18.16 20.27 11.16
CA VAL A 622 -18.68 19.99 12.50
C VAL A 622 -19.10 21.28 13.21
N VAL A 623 -20.30 21.25 13.78
CA VAL A 623 -20.85 22.31 14.65
C VAL A 623 -21.14 21.73 16.02
N THR A 624 -20.57 22.32 17.05
CA THR A 624 -20.85 21.97 18.44
C THR A 624 -22.15 22.62 18.93
N ASN A 625 -22.80 22.01 19.93
CA ASN A 625 -23.96 22.59 20.60
C ASN A 625 -23.67 23.97 21.20
N ALA A 626 -22.44 24.18 21.68
CA ALA A 626 -22.01 25.46 22.25
C ALA A 626 -21.92 26.56 21.18
N GLU A 627 -21.33 26.27 20.03
CA GLU A 627 -21.23 27.22 18.92
C GLU A 627 -22.61 27.59 18.37
N PHE A 628 -23.47 26.60 18.19
CA PHE A 628 -24.85 26.83 17.75
C PHE A 628 -25.61 27.69 18.76
N ALA A 629 -25.54 27.36 20.06
CA ALA A 629 -26.19 28.13 21.12
C ALA A 629 -25.65 29.57 21.22
N ALA A 630 -24.36 29.79 20.96
CA ALA A 630 -23.77 31.13 20.96
C ALA A 630 -24.36 32.01 19.85
N VAL A 631 -24.57 31.47 18.65
CA VAL A 631 -25.22 32.22 17.55
C VAL A 631 -26.71 32.42 17.86
N GLN A 632 -27.39 31.42 18.44
CA GLN A 632 -28.77 31.56 18.88
C GLN A 632 -28.94 32.70 19.91
N GLU A 633 -28.00 32.83 20.84
CA GLU A 633 -27.97 33.92 21.82
C GLU A 633 -27.71 35.28 21.15
N GLN A 634 -26.85 35.34 20.13
CA GLN A 634 -26.69 36.58 19.34
C GLN A 634 -27.98 37.00 18.64
N PHE A 635 -28.78 36.05 18.14
CA PHE A 635 -30.11 36.34 17.61
C PHE A 635 -31.06 36.88 18.69
N THR A 636 -31.00 36.36 19.91
CA THR A 636 -31.76 36.90 21.06
C THR A 636 -31.36 38.34 21.34
N GLN A 637 -30.06 38.64 21.40
CA GLN A 637 -29.54 39.99 21.64
C GLN A 637 -29.88 40.97 20.50
N ALA A 638 -29.86 40.50 19.25
CA ALA A 638 -30.30 41.28 18.11
C ALA A 638 -31.78 41.66 18.21
N GLN A 639 -32.63 40.72 18.62
CA GLN A 639 -34.05 40.99 18.85
C GLN A 639 -34.28 41.96 20.00
N GLU A 640 -33.57 41.80 21.13
CA GLU A 640 -33.66 42.76 22.23
C GLU A 640 -33.24 44.18 21.81
N THR A 641 -32.27 44.30 20.91
CA THR A 641 -31.82 45.59 20.38
C THR A 641 -32.91 46.25 19.54
N LEU A 642 -33.64 45.48 18.72
CA LEU A 642 -34.82 45.95 17.99
C LEU A 642 -35.96 46.36 18.93
N ASP A 643 -36.25 45.53 19.94
CA ASP A 643 -37.37 45.76 20.87
C ASP A 643 -37.17 47.02 21.75
N LYS A 644 -35.91 47.38 22.02
CA LYS A 644 -35.53 48.61 22.75
C LYS A 644 -35.52 49.86 21.86
N ALA A 645 -35.67 49.73 20.54
CA ALA A 645 -35.66 50.86 19.62
C ALA A 645 -36.93 51.71 19.79
N VAL A 646 -36.75 53.01 20.05
CA VAL A 646 -37.87 53.94 20.18
C VAL A 646 -38.21 54.50 18.81
N ILE A 647 -39.48 54.38 18.40
CA ILE A 647 -39.96 54.94 17.13
C ILE A 647 -40.31 56.41 17.32
N GLY A 648 -39.69 57.26 16.53
CA GLY A 648 -39.97 58.68 16.53
C GLY A 648 -38.95 59.48 15.74
N ASN A 649 -38.94 60.78 15.99
CA ASN A 649 -38.21 61.76 15.20
C ASN A 649 -37.05 62.37 15.98
N ASP A 650 -36.93 62.13 17.29
CA ASP A 650 -35.88 62.73 18.09
C ASP A 650 -34.55 62.02 17.84
N LYS A 651 -33.44 62.70 18.17
CA LYS A 651 -32.09 62.15 18.06
C LYS A 651 -31.98 60.85 18.87
N GLY A 652 -31.49 59.79 18.24
CA GLY A 652 -31.38 58.46 18.83
C GLY A 652 -32.62 57.58 18.68
N GLU A 653 -33.74 58.12 18.18
CA GLU A 653 -34.93 57.34 17.79
C GLU A 653 -34.80 56.83 16.35
N PHE A 654 -35.70 55.94 15.93
CA PHE A 654 -35.70 55.28 14.62
C PHE A 654 -37.01 55.54 13.89
N SER A 655 -36.99 55.54 12.54
CA SER A 655 -38.24 55.55 11.77
C SER A 655 -38.93 54.19 11.80
N GLU A 656 -40.26 54.19 11.72
CA GLU A 656 -41.07 52.96 11.71
C GLU A 656 -40.66 52.01 10.56
N ASP A 657 -40.39 52.56 9.38
CA ASP A 657 -39.96 51.78 8.21
C ASP A 657 -38.61 51.08 8.44
N VAL A 658 -37.65 51.74 9.10
CA VAL A 658 -36.34 51.16 9.41
C VAL A 658 -36.49 50.01 10.41
N VAL A 659 -37.21 50.22 11.51
CA VAL A 659 -37.43 49.16 12.51
C VAL A 659 -38.13 47.95 11.86
N LYS A 660 -39.16 48.19 11.03
CA LYS A 660 -39.87 47.12 10.31
C LYS A 660 -38.98 46.38 9.32
N GLN A 661 -38.13 47.10 8.59
CA GLN A 661 -37.17 46.51 7.65
C GLN A 661 -36.20 45.55 8.36
N TYR A 662 -35.54 46.01 9.43
CA TYR A 662 -34.54 45.19 10.11
C TYR A 662 -35.14 44.05 10.93
N THR A 663 -36.36 44.20 11.44
CA THR A 663 -37.14 43.07 11.99
C THR A 663 -37.33 41.97 10.94
N ASN A 664 -37.69 42.32 9.71
CA ASN A 664 -37.86 41.32 8.64
C ASN A 664 -36.53 40.70 8.22
N ILE A 665 -35.44 41.48 8.14
CA ILE A 665 -34.10 40.96 7.80
C ILE A 665 -33.64 39.97 8.87
N ILE A 666 -33.68 40.34 10.15
CA ILE A 666 -33.24 39.46 11.25
C ILE A 666 -34.10 38.20 11.32
N ALA A 667 -35.42 38.30 11.09
CA ALA A 667 -36.29 37.12 10.99
C ALA A 667 -35.85 36.18 9.85
N SER A 668 -35.57 36.72 8.66
CA SER A 668 -35.09 35.93 7.52
C SER A 668 -33.71 35.30 7.76
N LEU A 669 -32.80 35.99 8.46
CA LEU A 669 -31.53 35.42 8.87
C LEU A 669 -31.73 34.27 9.87
N LYS A 670 -32.66 34.42 10.82
CA LYS A 670 -32.95 33.38 11.82
C LYS A 670 -33.48 32.10 11.20
N GLU A 671 -34.22 32.18 10.09
CA GLU A 671 -34.66 31.00 9.33
C GLU A 671 -33.49 30.17 8.78
N LYS A 672 -32.32 30.78 8.57
CA LYS A 672 -31.09 30.07 8.15
C LYS A 672 -30.41 29.33 9.29
N LEU A 673 -30.73 29.63 10.55
CA LEU A 673 -30.18 28.94 11.73
C LEU A 673 -30.93 27.63 12.00
N ASP A 674 -30.68 26.63 11.17
CA ASP A 674 -31.28 25.30 11.28
C ASP A 674 -30.26 24.29 11.85
N GLU A 675 -30.48 23.85 13.08
CA GLU A 675 -29.60 22.90 13.78
C GLU A 675 -29.41 21.58 12.99
N ALA A 676 -30.42 21.15 12.24
CA ALA A 676 -30.43 19.88 11.54
C ALA A 676 -29.61 19.90 10.24
N THR A 677 -29.28 21.07 9.71
CA THR A 677 -28.64 21.19 8.39
C THR A 677 -27.41 22.10 8.38
N ILE A 678 -27.34 23.08 9.27
CA ILE A 678 -26.30 24.11 9.23
C ILE A 678 -24.90 23.52 9.35
N THR A 679 -24.01 24.00 8.49
CA THR A 679 -22.59 23.67 8.46
C THR A 679 -21.77 24.69 9.27
N LYS A 680 -20.51 24.39 9.55
CA LYS A 680 -19.62 25.30 10.29
C LYS A 680 -19.37 26.58 9.51
N THR A 681 -19.16 26.44 8.21
CA THR A 681 -18.97 27.55 7.27
C THR A 681 -20.23 28.44 7.21
N GLU A 682 -21.42 27.84 7.12
CA GLU A 682 -22.69 28.59 7.11
C GLU A 682 -22.98 29.27 8.44
N LEU A 683 -22.75 28.59 9.57
CA LEU A 683 -22.94 29.17 10.91
C LEU A 683 -22.05 30.41 11.10
N THR A 684 -20.79 30.32 10.68
CA THR A 684 -19.84 31.44 10.76
C THR A 684 -20.28 32.60 9.88
N SER A 685 -20.69 32.30 8.63
CA SER A 685 -21.20 33.32 7.70
C SER A 685 -22.46 33.99 8.24
N LEU A 686 -23.37 33.22 8.85
CA LEU A 686 -24.60 33.73 9.43
C LEU A 686 -24.32 34.63 10.64
N GLN A 687 -23.34 34.28 11.46
CA GLN A 687 -22.88 35.09 12.58
C GLN A 687 -22.36 36.45 12.12
N GLU A 688 -21.53 36.46 11.07
CA GLU A 688 -20.99 37.69 10.48
C GLU A 688 -22.10 38.56 9.86
N GLU A 689 -23.03 37.95 9.13
CA GLU A 689 -24.17 38.63 8.51
C GLU A 689 -25.11 39.26 9.56
N LEU A 690 -25.39 38.54 10.65
CA LEU A 690 -26.17 39.05 11.77
C LEU A 690 -25.46 40.23 12.46
N THR A 691 -24.17 40.10 12.73
CA THR A 691 -23.37 41.15 13.38
C THR A 691 -23.35 42.41 12.52
N ALA A 692 -23.12 42.28 11.20
CA ALA A 692 -23.16 43.40 10.28
C ALA A 692 -24.55 44.06 10.23
N THR A 693 -25.61 43.25 10.21
CA THR A 693 -27.00 43.73 10.17
C THR A 693 -27.35 44.54 11.43
N VAL A 694 -26.99 44.05 12.61
CA VAL A 694 -27.23 44.75 13.88
C VAL A 694 -26.44 46.06 13.94
N ASN A 695 -25.17 46.05 13.52
CA ASN A 695 -24.35 47.26 13.46
C ASN A 695 -24.93 48.29 12.48
N GLU A 696 -25.42 47.86 11.32
CA GLU A 696 -26.05 48.75 10.37
C GLU A 696 -27.36 49.32 10.94
N PHE A 697 -28.20 48.49 11.56
CA PHE A 697 -29.43 48.93 12.22
C PHE A 697 -29.15 50.04 13.24
N VAL A 698 -28.21 49.82 14.17
CA VAL A 698 -27.85 50.80 15.21
C VAL A 698 -27.36 52.12 14.58
N SER A 699 -26.70 52.07 13.43
CA SER A 699 -26.24 53.28 12.72
C SER A 699 -27.37 54.11 12.11
N LYS A 700 -28.58 53.54 11.92
CA LYS A 700 -29.75 54.24 11.34
C LYS A 700 -30.51 55.12 12.34
N ALA A 701 -30.12 55.14 13.62
CA ALA A 701 -30.71 56.05 14.59
C ALA A 701 -30.58 57.51 14.11
N ASN A 702 -31.62 58.31 14.32
CA ASN A 702 -31.67 59.71 13.92
C ASN A 702 -30.46 60.45 14.52
N GLN A 703 -29.67 61.10 13.67
CA GLN A 703 -28.46 61.79 14.12
C GLN A 703 -28.80 63.14 14.79
N ASP A 704 -29.95 63.72 14.47
CA ASP A 704 -30.51 64.97 15.01
C ASP A 704 -32.05 64.89 15.02
N ASP A 705 -32.72 65.78 15.78
CA ASP A 705 -34.18 65.84 15.85
C ASP A 705 -34.80 66.21 14.49
N ILE A 706 -35.73 65.40 14.01
CA ILE A 706 -36.45 65.57 12.74
C ILE A 706 -37.72 66.37 13.00
N THR A 707 -37.65 67.70 12.89
CA THR A 707 -38.85 68.54 13.01
C THR A 707 -39.72 68.43 11.76
N ASN A 708 -40.90 67.81 11.88
CA ASN A 708 -41.97 68.00 10.88
C ASN A 708 -42.46 69.46 10.96
N GLN A 709 -42.12 70.29 9.96
CA GLN A 709 -42.80 71.57 9.75
C GLN A 709 -44.30 71.32 9.52
N PRO A 710 -45.23 72.13 10.06
CA PRO A 710 -46.65 71.89 9.90
C PRO A 710 -47.10 72.12 8.46
N VAL A 711 -47.93 71.21 7.94
CA VAL A 711 -48.80 71.46 6.79
C VAL A 711 -49.66 72.70 7.10
N LYS A 712 -49.47 73.78 6.35
CA LYS A 712 -50.36 74.96 6.44
C LYS A 712 -51.70 74.66 5.75
N PRO A 713 -52.83 75.07 6.35
CA PRO A 713 -54.16 74.89 5.77
C PRO A 713 -54.41 75.83 4.59
N ASN A 714 -55.27 75.38 3.68
CA ASN A 714 -55.73 76.07 2.48
C ASN A 714 -56.71 77.24 2.76
N GLN A 715 -56.72 78.22 1.83
CA GLN A 715 -57.79 79.15 1.37
C GLN A 715 -57.73 80.65 1.78
N PRO A 716 -58.32 81.62 1.00
CA PRO A 716 -58.90 81.58 -0.37
C PRO A 716 -58.48 82.74 -1.36
N GLY A 717 -58.56 82.46 -2.67
CA GLY A 717 -59.14 83.29 -3.76
C GLY A 717 -58.56 84.65 -4.19
N SER A 718 -58.11 84.75 -5.46
CA SER A 718 -58.51 85.84 -6.38
C SER A 718 -58.34 85.44 -7.86
N ASP A 719 -59.36 85.76 -8.64
CA ASP A 719 -59.69 85.37 -10.01
C ASP A 719 -58.78 85.85 -11.17
N SER A 720 -59.07 85.25 -12.34
CA SER A 720 -58.85 85.69 -13.74
C SER A 720 -57.55 85.21 -14.42
N SER A 721 -57.51 84.68 -15.66
CA SER A 721 -58.45 84.68 -16.78
C SER A 721 -58.06 83.65 -17.88
N ILE A 722 -59.07 83.08 -18.55
CA ILE A 722 -59.28 82.87 -20.02
C ILE A 722 -58.14 82.19 -20.82
N SER A 723 -58.30 80.94 -21.29
CA SER A 723 -58.71 80.50 -22.67
C SER A 723 -57.80 81.04 -23.80
N THR A 724 -57.30 80.33 -24.81
CA THR A 724 -57.67 79.14 -25.62
C THR A 724 -56.42 78.82 -26.47
N GLY A 725 -56.04 77.57 -26.79
CA GLY A 725 -56.58 76.75 -27.88
C GLY A 725 -55.68 76.74 -29.15
N ASN A 726 -54.93 75.65 -29.40
CA ASN A 726 -54.54 75.05 -30.71
C ASN A 726 -53.34 74.08 -30.51
N LYS A 727 -53.48 72.76 -30.65
CA LYS A 727 -53.48 71.90 -31.87
C LYS A 727 -52.10 71.67 -32.53
N ILE A 728 -51.56 70.48 -32.24
CA ILE A 728 -50.95 69.43 -33.11
C ILE A 728 -50.19 69.84 -34.39
N ASN A 729 -48.91 69.45 -34.46
CA ASN A 729 -48.21 68.80 -35.60
C ASN A 729 -46.85 68.28 -35.10
N SER A 730 -46.49 66.99 -35.12
CA SER A 730 -46.24 66.01 -36.20
C SER A 730 -44.92 66.20 -36.98
N SER A 731 -44.21 65.07 -37.22
CA SER A 731 -43.02 64.81 -38.10
C SER A 731 -41.61 64.60 -37.48
N VAL A 732 -41.36 63.36 -37.01
CA VAL A 732 -40.41 62.33 -37.50
C VAL A 732 -38.98 62.70 -38.02
N LYS A 733 -37.97 62.03 -37.38
CA LYS A 733 -36.62 61.52 -37.80
C LYS A 733 -35.51 62.55 -38.11
N THR A 734 -34.26 62.42 -37.64
CA THR A 734 -33.30 61.29 -37.54
C THR A 734 -32.29 61.61 -36.41
N GLY A 735 -31.87 60.68 -35.55
CA GLY A 735 -30.66 59.87 -35.76
C GLY A 735 -29.94 59.66 -34.42
N ASP A 736 -29.66 58.39 -34.14
CA ASP A 736 -28.65 57.77 -33.26
C ASP A 736 -28.71 57.91 -31.72
N ASP A 737 -29.13 56.77 -31.15
CA ASP A 737 -28.90 56.13 -29.84
C ASP A 737 -27.77 56.72 -28.95
N LEU A 738 -28.03 57.08 -27.68
CA LEU A 738 -28.23 56.21 -26.48
C LEU A 738 -26.93 55.42 -26.13
N GLN A 739 -26.45 55.32 -24.89
CA GLN A 739 -27.08 55.49 -23.59
C GLN A 739 -26.02 55.55 -22.48
N VAL A 740 -26.30 56.34 -21.44
CA VAL A 740 -25.67 56.29 -20.12
C VAL A 740 -26.38 55.23 -19.28
N GLY A 741 -25.64 54.40 -18.54
CA GLY A 741 -26.17 53.49 -17.53
C GLY A 741 -25.22 53.38 -16.32
N ILE A 742 -25.71 53.79 -15.15
CA ILE A 742 -25.12 53.69 -13.81
C ILE A 742 -25.76 52.48 -13.08
N PRO A 743 -25.10 51.86 -12.08
CA PRO A 743 -25.06 50.42 -11.86
C PRO A 743 -26.16 49.90 -10.94
N LEU A 744 -26.38 48.58 -10.97
CA LEU A 744 -27.25 47.88 -10.03
C LEU A 744 -26.60 46.58 -9.55
N VAL A 745 -26.54 46.46 -8.23
CA VAL A 745 -26.24 45.29 -7.41
C VAL A 745 -27.42 44.31 -7.47
N ILE A 746 -27.20 43.01 -7.68
CA ILE A 746 -28.17 41.95 -7.36
C ILE A 746 -27.42 40.70 -6.87
N ALA A 747 -27.83 40.21 -5.70
CA ALA A 747 -27.63 38.85 -5.21
C ALA A 747 -28.87 37.98 -5.56
N ILE A 748 -28.72 36.66 -5.71
CA ILE A 748 -29.73 35.60 -5.41
C ILE A 748 -29.07 34.20 -5.55
N MET A 749 -29.48 33.28 -4.68
CA MET A 749 -29.15 31.86 -4.63
C MET A 749 -29.98 30.95 -5.57
N SER A 750 -29.43 29.75 -5.82
CA SER A 750 -30.07 28.40 -5.88
C SER A 750 -30.81 27.86 -7.13
N LEU A 751 -30.28 26.71 -7.58
CA LEU A 751 -30.89 25.40 -7.96
C LEU A 751 -31.76 25.18 -9.23
N LEU A 752 -31.39 24.05 -9.88
CA LEU A 752 -32.15 23.11 -10.75
C LEU A 752 -32.44 23.46 -12.22
N GLY A 753 -32.10 22.52 -13.13
CA GLY A 753 -32.82 22.38 -14.41
C GLY A 753 -32.04 21.83 -15.60
N ILE A 754 -32.16 20.52 -15.81
CA ILE A 754 -31.73 19.67 -16.92
C ILE A 754 -32.08 20.23 -18.33
N ILE A 755 -31.28 19.81 -19.33
CA ILE A 755 -31.58 19.53 -20.76
C ILE A 755 -30.83 20.42 -21.76
N GLY A 756 -29.87 19.80 -22.46
CA GLY A 756 -29.19 20.37 -23.62
C GLY A 756 -28.36 19.36 -24.41
N ALA A 757 -28.90 18.18 -24.70
CA ALA A 757 -28.31 17.30 -25.71
C ALA A 757 -28.41 17.96 -27.10
N LYS A 758 -27.29 18.06 -27.84
CA LYS A 758 -27.19 17.64 -29.25
C LYS A 758 -25.80 17.86 -29.85
N VAL A 759 -25.25 16.73 -30.31
CA VAL A 759 -24.63 16.51 -31.64
C VAL A 759 -23.21 17.01 -31.82
N LEU A 760 -22.26 16.06 -31.81
CA LEU A 760 -21.29 15.91 -32.89
C LEU A 760 -20.91 14.43 -33.05
N LYS A 761 -21.67 13.76 -33.91
CA LYS A 761 -21.29 12.53 -34.62
C LYS A 761 -20.43 12.93 -35.82
N ARG A 762 -19.20 12.43 -35.92
CA ARG A 762 -18.39 12.20 -37.15
C ARG A 762 -17.01 11.74 -36.68
N LYS A 763 -16.34 10.73 -37.21
CA LYS A 763 -16.60 9.75 -38.27
C LYS A 763 -15.42 8.77 -38.18
N ARG A 764 -15.68 7.45 -38.20
CA ARG A 764 -14.67 6.43 -38.53
C ARG A 764 -14.05 6.72 -39.91
N ILE A 765 -12.72 6.59 -39.99
CA ILE A 765 -11.90 6.23 -41.16
C ILE A 765 -10.75 5.43 -40.52
N GLU A 766 -10.78 4.09 -40.53
CA GLU A 766 -10.10 3.22 -41.52
C GLU A 766 -8.64 3.64 -41.78
N GLU A 767 -7.72 3.16 -40.96
CA GLU A 767 -6.54 2.35 -41.33
C GLU A 767 -5.93 1.70 -40.08
#